data_AF-A0AA97GQC0-F1
#
_entry.id   AF-A0AA97GQC0-F1
#
_cell.length_a   1.000
_cell.length_b   1.000
_cell.length_c   1.000
_cell.angle_alpha   90.00
_cell.angle_beta   90.00
_cell.angle_gamma   90.00
#
_symmetry.space_group_name_H-M   'P 1'
#
loop_
_entity.id
_entity.type
_entity.pdbx_description
1 polymer ?
#
loop_
_entity_poly.entity_id
_entity_poly.type
_entity_poly.pdbx_seq_one_letter_code
_entity_poly.pdbx_strand_id
1 'polypeptide(L)'
;MTIRIYPSRLQGEPLETHQHGNITLHHWLTDKVNGYHNESAQPISIDVNGTHIHPNDWPLTFIRAKDDVKIYPVPFGLEAATIGWIAVGIAVATAAYSIFMMRNIDVGGYSSSGNGDQLELNPAKANSAKLGDPIREVFGRFRVFPDYLVQPISRFDKADPKIYRTQMFLCVGRGNFAISAANIKIGNTPISSFGDDVNYAIYQPGVDVSGDVRTENWYNSTEVGTTTAGTTGLDLSSSAPKSVSVNAEAVAVSGTSISMINTESSDEETPNDSTIPASWKVGSIITIEAPDTFTVKTENSHSVIYGDMSELVPRVGQPVTLVFNDNHYDLFVKSYTPRQPAVPGVGGIAASIEASESPRTYDFTLEPETFAISWQGAVYYISLLTDYVTMSGLVNTITTQLVGSGLVAWDVSGRVVVTEESSPYVGGNILASSLPDSVFGAEPRFNGGVPSSGGTPAIEAHISLAYNSATGSAFSGLPEGTQRLSLGLKGNQYKITEIDGLTLSVERFTIEKDESGNDVTVIDTDWQGFRERTLLDFSITGINDEQNWIGPFLACPNGEATNRMELNIVFPAGLASYDKKGRRGSREVKIAVQYRSVNDTEWETKEFRYSRSTEDQIGFTEVFELPQQAQYEVRVRRVSDVGGGSTRDQCHWQALRALLTSRPTRYEGLTTIALTVRTGNRLAAQSDRRINVVATRLYGTQPSRSIKGAFYHVLNSLGMNNAQIDNMAIEELHNTYWSPRNELFDWSSESSSESALKVMQRICKAGMGEFLLTEGLASAYREGIKPWAGIISPQETTEDLQTGFTAPSEDDYDGVDVTYINGVTWAEETIQCRTKENPTPKKVEDYQADGVLNPTIAYRIGMRRLMKHLHQRLSYSTATELDALCYNVGDRIVFTDDIPSNKTISCLVMGMSHDQGQITLTVNEPLDWSFEQPRCLIRLQDGSASRLLIPTQIDEYALSIPFSSELDVDSWIMDDPYIEPPRLIFCSSKYVGYDGIMQEITPNSDGTCQVVAKEYKPIFYQYDDAEYPA
;
A
#
# COMPACT_ATOMS: atom_id res chain seq x y z
N MET A 1 -26.95 24.16 -22.99
CA MET A 1 -27.63 23.88 -24.29
C MET A 1 -26.73 22.94 -25.05
N THR A 2 -26.67 21.68 -24.63
CA THR A 2 -25.52 20.85 -24.99
C THR A 2 -25.90 19.38 -25.14
N ILE A 3 -25.48 18.79 -26.25
CA ILE A 3 -25.41 17.35 -26.44
C ILE A 3 -24.10 16.89 -25.81
N ARG A 4 -24.20 15.93 -24.88
CA ARG A 4 -23.07 15.43 -24.09
C ARG A 4 -22.76 14.00 -24.47
N ILE A 5 -21.54 13.75 -24.92
CA ILE A 5 -21.08 12.42 -25.34
C ILE A 5 -20.27 11.83 -24.18
N TYR A 6 -20.66 10.67 -23.70
CA TYR A 6 -20.02 9.99 -22.57
C TYR A 6 -19.23 8.77 -23.03
N PRO A 7 -18.16 8.39 -22.31
CA PRO A 7 -17.37 7.21 -22.66
C PRO A 7 -18.13 5.91 -22.39
N SER A 8 -19.07 5.92 -21.45
CA SER A 8 -19.97 4.81 -21.10
C SER A 8 -21.16 5.32 -20.30
N ARG A 9 -22.10 4.43 -19.93
CA ARG A 9 -23.22 4.76 -19.03
C ARG A 9 -22.83 4.85 -17.55
N LEU A 10 -21.56 4.64 -17.19
CA LEU A 10 -21.05 4.79 -15.82
C LEU A 10 -21.00 6.28 -15.42
N GLN A 11 -21.01 6.56 -14.10
CA GLN A 11 -20.86 7.94 -13.61
C GLN A 11 -19.52 8.52 -14.03
N GLY A 12 -19.55 9.65 -14.74
CA GLY A 12 -18.36 10.34 -15.22
C GLY A 12 -18.70 11.66 -15.93
N GLU A 13 -17.67 12.43 -16.27
CA GLU A 13 -17.79 13.66 -17.06
C GLU A 13 -17.93 13.32 -18.57
N PRO A 14 -18.62 14.14 -19.37
CA PRO A 14 -18.73 13.93 -20.81
C PRO A 14 -17.37 14.12 -21.50
N LEU A 15 -17.04 13.23 -22.44
CA LEU A 15 -15.87 13.36 -23.33
C LEU A 15 -15.96 14.61 -24.19
N GLU A 16 -17.15 14.86 -24.73
CA GLU A 16 -17.41 15.98 -25.61
C GLU A 16 -18.76 16.63 -25.33
N THR A 17 -18.83 17.93 -25.56
CA THR A 17 -20.02 18.74 -25.33
C THR A 17 -20.25 19.65 -26.54
N HIS A 18 -21.36 19.44 -27.25
CA HIS A 18 -21.69 20.14 -28.50
C HIS A 18 -22.93 21.01 -28.33
N GLN A 19 -22.96 22.20 -28.93
CA GLN A 19 -24.19 23.01 -28.98
C GLN A 19 -25.09 22.59 -30.14
N HIS A 20 -26.41 22.71 -29.96
CA HIS A 20 -27.39 22.42 -30.99
C HIS A 20 -28.50 23.48 -31.04
N GLY A 21 -29.07 23.69 -32.23
CA GLY A 21 -30.29 24.49 -32.44
C GLY A 21 -31.55 23.64 -32.27
N ASN A 22 -32.69 24.19 -32.72
CA ASN A 22 -33.96 23.46 -32.81
C ASN A 22 -33.94 22.55 -34.06
N ILE A 23 -33.63 21.27 -33.88
CA ILE A 23 -33.35 20.31 -34.97
C ILE A 23 -33.75 18.88 -34.56
N THR A 24 -33.82 17.93 -35.48
CA THR A 24 -33.99 16.50 -35.14
C THR A 24 -32.66 15.84 -34.81
N LEU A 25 -32.69 14.76 -34.00
CA LEU A 25 -31.49 13.96 -33.71
C LEU A 25 -30.81 13.47 -34.99
N HIS A 26 -31.61 12.96 -35.94
CA HIS A 26 -31.12 12.50 -37.24
C HIS A 26 -30.37 13.60 -38.00
N HIS A 27 -30.98 14.79 -38.15
CA HIS A 27 -30.37 15.85 -38.93
C HIS A 27 -29.11 16.41 -38.24
N TRP A 28 -29.08 16.44 -36.91
CA TRP A 28 -27.87 16.80 -36.17
C TRP A 28 -26.75 15.77 -36.40
N LEU A 29 -27.05 14.47 -36.35
CA LEU A 29 -26.08 13.39 -36.63
C LEU A 29 -25.59 13.42 -38.08
N THR A 30 -26.48 13.63 -39.06
CA THR A 30 -26.09 13.73 -40.47
C THR A 30 -25.18 14.93 -40.75
N ASP A 31 -25.38 16.05 -40.05
CA ASP A 31 -24.54 17.24 -40.21
C ASP A 31 -23.19 17.14 -39.46
N LYS A 32 -23.17 16.46 -38.31
CA LYS A 32 -22.00 16.45 -37.40
C LYS A 32 -21.18 15.17 -37.39
N VAL A 33 -21.74 14.05 -37.83
CA VAL A 33 -21.11 12.73 -37.77
C VAL A 33 -20.88 12.22 -39.19
N ASN A 34 -19.61 12.18 -39.60
CA ASN A 34 -19.22 11.70 -40.92
C ASN A 34 -19.48 10.18 -41.04
N GLY A 35 -20.16 9.75 -42.10
CA GLY A 35 -20.51 8.35 -42.33
C GLY A 35 -21.68 7.82 -41.50
N TYR A 36 -22.47 8.70 -40.86
CA TYR A 36 -23.71 8.28 -40.19
C TYR A 36 -24.81 7.91 -41.20
N HIS A 37 -25.40 6.72 -41.00
CA HIS A 37 -26.59 6.23 -41.71
C HIS A 37 -27.67 5.86 -40.70
N ASN A 38 -28.95 6.17 -40.98
CA ASN A 38 -30.06 5.95 -40.05
C ASN A 38 -30.65 4.54 -40.18
N GLU A 39 -29.90 3.56 -39.73
CA GLU A 39 -30.27 2.14 -39.66
C GLU A 39 -30.87 1.79 -38.30
N SER A 40 -31.60 0.68 -38.23
CA SER A 40 -32.25 0.20 -36.99
C SER A 40 -31.26 -0.19 -35.90
N ALA A 41 -30.03 -0.53 -36.29
CA ALA A 41 -28.97 -0.91 -35.39
C ALA A 41 -27.84 0.13 -35.48
N GLN A 42 -27.46 0.71 -34.36
CA GLN A 42 -26.55 1.85 -34.29
C GLN A 42 -25.44 1.56 -33.28
N PRO A 43 -24.19 1.98 -33.55
CA PRO A 43 -23.07 1.84 -32.61
C PRO A 43 -23.16 2.82 -31.43
N ILE A 44 -24.22 3.63 -31.36
CA ILE A 44 -24.47 4.63 -30.32
C ILE A 44 -25.92 4.56 -29.83
N SER A 45 -26.11 4.90 -28.56
CA SER A 45 -27.39 5.02 -27.87
C SER A 45 -27.59 6.47 -27.47
N ILE A 46 -28.79 7.01 -27.68
CA ILE A 46 -29.11 8.41 -27.37
C ILE A 46 -30.26 8.45 -26.37
N ASP A 47 -30.05 9.19 -25.27
CA ASP A 47 -31.07 9.48 -24.28
C ASP A 47 -31.39 10.99 -24.33
N VAL A 48 -32.67 11.34 -24.39
CA VAL A 48 -33.17 12.72 -24.36
C VAL A 48 -34.02 12.91 -23.11
N ASN A 49 -33.66 13.88 -22.27
CA ASN A 49 -34.32 14.16 -20.99
C ASN A 49 -34.46 12.91 -20.08
N GLY A 50 -33.44 12.03 -20.13
CA GLY A 50 -33.42 10.77 -19.37
C GLY A 50 -34.25 9.63 -19.97
N THR A 51 -34.81 9.79 -21.17
CA THR A 51 -35.55 8.74 -21.88
C THR A 51 -34.74 8.26 -23.08
N HIS A 52 -34.56 6.95 -23.20
CA HIS A 52 -33.88 6.33 -24.33
C HIS A 52 -34.72 6.42 -25.61
N ILE A 53 -34.11 6.87 -26.72
CA ILE A 53 -34.78 7.01 -28.02
C ILE A 53 -34.27 5.94 -28.98
N HIS A 54 -35.18 5.11 -29.48
CA HIS A 54 -34.86 4.06 -30.45
C HIS A 54 -34.36 4.66 -31.78
N PRO A 55 -33.36 4.06 -32.48
CA PRO A 55 -32.82 4.58 -33.74
C PRO A 55 -33.85 4.97 -34.81
N ASN A 56 -34.88 4.13 -35.00
CA ASN A 56 -35.96 4.41 -35.94
C ASN A 56 -36.73 5.72 -35.67
N ASP A 57 -36.70 6.23 -34.43
CA ASP A 57 -37.39 7.44 -34.01
C ASP A 57 -36.48 8.69 -34.05
N TRP A 58 -35.18 8.55 -34.34
CA TRP A 58 -34.25 9.69 -34.44
C TRP A 58 -34.64 10.73 -35.51
N PRO A 59 -35.22 10.35 -36.67
CA PRO A 59 -35.76 11.32 -37.63
C PRO A 59 -36.96 12.10 -37.12
N LEU A 60 -37.74 11.52 -36.20
CA LEU A 60 -38.98 12.08 -35.67
C LEU A 60 -38.76 12.82 -34.34
N THR A 61 -37.65 12.56 -33.66
CA THR A 61 -37.33 13.14 -32.36
C THR A 61 -36.70 14.52 -32.52
N PHE A 62 -37.49 15.54 -32.16
CA PHE A 62 -37.09 16.94 -32.24
C PHE A 62 -36.48 17.41 -30.91
N ILE A 63 -35.22 17.87 -30.94
CA ILE A 63 -34.54 18.41 -29.76
C ILE A 63 -34.58 19.94 -29.76
N ARG A 64 -34.83 20.52 -28.59
CA ARG A 64 -34.95 21.97 -28.33
C ARG A 64 -33.89 22.42 -27.34
N ALA A 65 -33.64 23.72 -27.25
CA ALA A 65 -32.58 24.29 -26.40
C ALA A 65 -32.64 23.94 -24.90
N LYS A 66 -33.79 23.45 -24.38
CA LYS A 66 -33.97 23.02 -22.99
C LYS A 66 -33.77 21.51 -22.77
N ASP A 67 -33.63 20.74 -23.84
CA ASP A 67 -33.53 19.28 -23.74
C ASP A 67 -32.10 18.86 -23.39
N ASP A 68 -31.98 17.88 -22.49
CA ASP A 68 -30.72 17.25 -22.13
C ASP A 68 -30.50 16.01 -22.99
N VAL A 69 -29.52 16.07 -23.89
CA VAL A 69 -29.22 14.96 -24.81
C VAL A 69 -27.90 14.32 -24.39
N LYS A 70 -27.92 13.02 -24.10
CA LYS A 70 -26.75 12.23 -23.73
C LYS A 70 -26.54 11.10 -24.73
N ILE A 71 -25.32 10.98 -25.25
CA ILE A 71 -24.94 9.95 -26.22
C ILE A 71 -23.93 9.00 -25.57
N TYR A 72 -24.12 7.71 -25.77
CA TYR A 72 -23.29 6.64 -25.23
C TYR A 72 -22.88 5.66 -26.34
N PRO A 73 -21.64 5.17 -26.39
CA PRO A 73 -21.28 4.07 -27.29
C PRO A 73 -21.99 2.78 -26.85
N VAL A 74 -22.42 1.99 -27.82
CA VAL A 74 -22.95 0.63 -27.61
C VAL A 74 -21.92 -0.35 -28.15
N PRO A 75 -21.49 -1.37 -27.38
CA PRO A 75 -20.62 -2.42 -27.90
C PRO A 75 -21.37 -3.21 -28.99
N PHE A 76 -21.06 -2.91 -30.25
CA PHE A 76 -21.73 -3.49 -31.40
C PHE A 76 -20.97 -4.75 -31.87
N GLY A 77 -21.72 -5.85 -32.09
CA GLY A 77 -21.20 -7.13 -32.57
C GLY A 77 -20.89 -7.07 -34.07
N LEU A 78 -19.75 -7.65 -34.46
CA LEU A 78 -19.29 -7.76 -35.84
C LEU A 78 -20.16 -8.77 -36.60
N GLU A 79 -21.23 -8.31 -37.25
CA GLU A 79 -21.87 -9.03 -38.34
C GLU A 79 -21.25 -8.60 -39.68
N ALA A 80 -20.96 -9.61 -40.50
CA ALA A 80 -20.20 -9.49 -41.73
C ALA A 80 -21.07 -8.96 -42.88
N ALA A 81 -21.15 -7.64 -43.05
CA ALA A 81 -21.43 -6.98 -44.35
C ALA A 81 -21.43 -5.45 -44.24
N THR A 82 -20.28 -4.81 -43.94
CA THR A 82 -19.98 -3.40 -44.32
C THR A 82 -18.55 -3.03 -43.90
N ILE A 83 -17.55 -3.49 -44.67
CA ILE A 83 -16.20 -2.91 -44.62
C ILE A 83 -16.13 -1.86 -45.71
N GLY A 84 -16.29 -0.59 -45.33
CA GLY A 84 -16.21 0.51 -46.27
C GLY A 84 -16.16 1.86 -45.58
N TRP A 85 -14.96 2.22 -45.12
CA TRP A 85 -14.55 3.57 -44.69
C TRP A 85 -15.13 4.09 -43.36
N ILE A 86 -14.27 4.18 -42.33
CA ILE A 86 -14.03 5.40 -41.53
C ILE A 86 -12.61 5.25 -40.95
N ALA A 87 -11.65 5.76 -41.72
CA ALA A 87 -10.52 6.46 -41.16
C ALA A 87 -10.93 7.94 -41.08
N VAL A 88 -10.36 8.66 -40.08
CA VAL A 88 -10.57 10.08 -39.74
C VAL A 88 -11.73 10.31 -38.76
N GLY A 89 -11.38 10.52 -37.48
CA GLY A 89 -12.27 11.26 -36.58
C GLY A 89 -12.18 11.06 -35.07
N ILE A 90 -11.43 10.10 -34.53
CA ILE A 90 -11.20 10.01 -33.07
C ILE A 90 -9.71 9.75 -32.82
N ALA A 91 -8.92 10.81 -32.99
CA ALA A 91 -7.68 10.94 -32.24
C ALA A 91 -8.05 11.51 -30.86
N VAL A 92 -7.57 10.86 -29.80
CA VAL A 92 -7.82 11.16 -28.37
C VAL A 92 -9.04 10.46 -27.75
N ALA A 93 -8.95 9.14 -27.55
CA ALA A 93 -9.67 8.46 -26.46
C ALA A 93 -8.93 7.25 -25.87
N THR A 94 -7.61 7.11 -26.09
CA THR A 94 -6.76 6.09 -25.44
C THR A 94 -5.76 6.66 -24.43
N ALA A 95 -5.82 7.96 -24.12
CA ALA A 95 -4.95 8.60 -23.13
C ALA A 95 -5.69 9.23 -21.93
N ALA A 96 -7.02 9.30 -21.94
CA ALA A 96 -7.79 9.90 -20.83
C ALA A 96 -8.26 8.87 -19.78
N TYR A 97 -8.36 7.58 -20.14
CA TYR A 97 -8.66 6.51 -19.18
C TYR A 97 -7.49 6.20 -18.23
N SER A 98 -6.27 6.63 -18.57
CA SER A 98 -5.09 6.52 -17.71
C SER A 98 -4.92 7.68 -16.72
N ILE A 99 -5.55 8.85 -16.97
CA ILE A 99 -5.40 10.04 -16.10
C ILE A 99 -6.44 10.06 -14.96
N PHE A 100 -7.58 9.37 -15.10
CA PHE A 100 -8.56 9.22 -14.00
C PHE A 100 -8.45 7.90 -13.23
N MET A 101 -7.77 6.88 -13.78
CA MET A 101 -7.45 5.61 -13.08
C MET A 101 -6.09 5.64 -12.34
N MET A 102 -5.38 6.78 -12.36
CA MET A 102 -4.17 7.02 -11.55
C MET A 102 -4.43 7.78 -10.24
N ARG A 103 -5.69 7.93 -9.82
CA ARG A 103 -6.03 8.60 -8.56
C ARG A 103 -6.48 7.65 -7.45
N ASN A 104 -5.94 6.44 -7.43
CA ASN A 104 -5.87 5.61 -6.23
C ASN A 104 -4.58 4.78 -6.24
N ILE A 105 -3.80 4.97 -5.17
CA ILE A 105 -2.54 4.32 -4.79
C ILE A 105 -1.27 4.99 -5.37
N ASP A 106 -0.67 5.79 -4.50
CA ASP A 106 0.62 6.47 -4.61
C ASP A 106 1.77 5.44 -4.53
N VAL A 107 2.61 5.35 -5.58
CA VAL A 107 3.75 4.41 -5.67
C VAL A 107 5.00 5.13 -6.20
N GLY A 108 5.96 5.37 -5.31
CA GLY A 108 7.35 5.79 -5.61
C GLY A 108 8.13 5.88 -4.29
N GLY A 109 9.43 5.64 -4.14
CA GLY A 109 10.58 5.33 -5.00
C GLY A 109 11.84 5.86 -4.28
N TYR A 110 12.93 5.06 -4.24
CA TYR A 110 14.32 5.41 -3.82
C TYR A 110 14.80 5.19 -2.36
N SER A 111 16.13 5.06 -2.24
CA SER A 111 16.94 4.26 -1.30
C SER A 111 17.80 5.06 -0.29
N SER A 112 18.07 4.54 0.93
CA SER A 112 19.44 4.38 1.51
C SER A 112 19.52 3.92 3.00
N SER A 113 20.53 3.06 3.25
CA SER A 113 21.41 2.79 4.42
C SER A 113 20.92 2.72 5.90
N GLY A 114 20.85 1.48 6.42
CA GLY A 114 21.72 0.93 7.49
C GLY A 114 21.50 1.27 8.99
N ASN A 115 20.76 0.42 9.73
CA ASN A 115 21.19 -0.27 10.98
C ASN A 115 20.02 -0.98 11.71
N GLY A 116 20.23 -2.25 12.10
CA GLY A 116 19.31 -3.10 12.88
C GLY A 116 18.40 -4.01 12.03
N ASP A 117 18.13 -5.23 12.49
CA ASP A 117 17.20 -6.17 11.84
C ASP A 117 15.77 -5.60 11.95
N GLN A 118 15.28 -5.00 10.87
CA GLN A 118 13.95 -4.39 10.79
C GLN A 118 12.95 -5.38 10.20
N LEU A 119 11.76 -5.47 10.79
CA LEU A 119 10.63 -6.16 10.17
C LEU A 119 10.18 -5.30 8.96
N GLU A 120 10.41 -5.80 7.74
CA GLU A 120 9.93 -5.12 6.53
C GLU A 120 8.41 -5.23 6.39
N LEU A 121 7.73 -4.08 6.34
CA LEU A 121 6.27 -3.96 6.40
C LEU A 121 5.61 -3.52 5.07
N ASN A 122 6.32 -3.58 3.94
CA ASN A 122 5.88 -2.94 2.69
C ASN A 122 4.90 -3.80 1.84
N PRO A 123 3.68 -3.31 1.50
CA PRO A 123 2.71 -4.00 0.65
C PRO A 123 2.88 -3.78 -0.87
N ALA A 124 3.79 -2.93 -1.35
CA ALA A 124 3.91 -2.52 -2.76
C ALA A 124 4.31 -3.64 -3.77
N LYS A 125 4.44 -4.90 -3.32
CA LYS A 125 4.80 -6.07 -4.14
C LYS A 125 3.86 -7.26 -3.93
N ALA A 126 2.64 -7.00 -3.44
CA ALA A 126 1.65 -8.02 -3.12
C ALA A 126 0.66 -8.26 -4.28
N ASN A 127 -0.20 -9.28 -4.14
CA ASN A 127 -1.36 -9.47 -5.01
C ASN A 127 -2.26 -8.22 -4.97
N SER A 128 -3.24 -8.11 -5.86
CA SER A 128 -4.17 -6.98 -5.88
C SER A 128 -5.62 -7.46 -5.87
N ALA A 129 -6.53 -6.58 -5.46
CA ALA A 129 -7.95 -6.76 -5.71
C ALA A 129 -8.27 -6.21 -7.11
N LYS A 130 -9.03 -6.97 -7.91
CA LYS A 130 -9.50 -6.56 -9.24
C LYS A 130 -11.00 -6.26 -9.18
N LEU A 131 -11.34 -5.11 -8.60
CA LEU A 131 -12.74 -4.72 -8.37
C LEU A 131 -13.40 -4.31 -9.70
N GLY A 132 -14.55 -4.92 -10.02
CA GLY A 132 -15.30 -4.64 -11.25
C GLY A 132 -14.81 -5.40 -12.50
N ASP A 133 -13.63 -6.02 -12.43
CA ASP A 133 -13.12 -6.88 -13.51
C ASP A 133 -13.84 -8.24 -13.53
N PRO A 134 -13.94 -8.89 -14.70
CA PRO A 134 -14.41 -10.27 -14.79
C PRO A 134 -13.58 -11.21 -13.91
N ILE A 135 -14.25 -12.12 -13.21
CA ILE A 135 -13.56 -13.19 -12.47
C ILE A 135 -12.93 -14.14 -13.48
N ARG A 136 -11.62 -14.38 -13.34
CA ARG A 136 -10.86 -15.23 -14.26
C ARG A 136 -11.42 -16.65 -14.35
N GLU A 137 -11.48 -17.15 -15.57
CA GLU A 137 -11.71 -18.55 -15.88
C GLU A 137 -10.43 -19.18 -16.41
N VAL A 138 -10.02 -20.27 -15.77
CA VAL A 138 -8.82 -21.02 -16.13
C VAL A 138 -9.23 -22.32 -16.81
N PHE A 139 -8.61 -22.56 -17.96
CA PHE A 139 -8.67 -23.79 -18.75
C PHE A 139 -7.37 -24.55 -18.59
N GLY A 140 -7.47 -25.88 -18.44
CA GLY A 140 -6.31 -26.73 -18.24
C GLY A 140 -5.46 -26.31 -17.04
N ARG A 141 -4.14 -26.28 -17.21
CA ARG A 141 -3.13 -25.95 -16.20
C ARG A 141 -2.53 -24.60 -16.49
N PHE A 142 -2.75 -23.62 -15.61
CA PHE A 142 -2.22 -22.27 -15.80
C PHE A 142 -1.66 -21.68 -14.50
N ARG A 143 -0.64 -20.82 -14.61
CA ARG A 143 -0.12 -20.03 -13.48
C ARG A 143 -0.98 -18.78 -13.31
N VAL A 144 -1.64 -18.68 -12.17
CA VAL A 144 -2.45 -17.53 -11.78
C VAL A 144 -1.81 -16.76 -10.64
N PHE A 145 -2.10 -15.46 -10.61
CA PHE A 145 -1.84 -14.58 -9.47
C PHE A 145 -3.18 -14.25 -8.80
N PRO A 146 -3.59 -15.01 -7.77
CA PRO A 146 -4.93 -14.89 -7.18
C PRO A 146 -5.27 -13.48 -6.71
N ASP A 147 -6.54 -13.09 -6.81
CA ASP A 147 -7.02 -11.75 -6.45
C ASP A 147 -7.46 -11.69 -4.99
N TYR A 148 -7.25 -10.57 -4.29
CA TYR A 148 -7.77 -10.41 -2.92
C TYR A 148 -9.29 -10.38 -2.87
N LEU A 149 -9.87 -11.20 -1.99
CA LEU A 149 -11.30 -11.17 -1.66
C LEU A 149 -11.60 -10.28 -0.45
N VAL A 150 -10.65 -10.18 0.49
CA VAL A 150 -10.67 -9.27 1.64
C VAL A 150 -9.28 -8.66 1.80
N GLN A 151 -9.20 -7.53 2.52
CA GLN A 151 -7.92 -6.89 2.80
C GLN A 151 -7.00 -7.85 3.59
N PRO A 152 -5.70 -7.95 3.24
CA PRO A 152 -4.76 -8.73 4.02
C PRO A 152 -4.52 -8.09 5.38
N ILE A 153 -4.45 -8.90 6.43
CA ILE A 153 -4.34 -8.42 7.82
C ILE A 153 -3.10 -8.98 8.48
N SER A 154 -2.32 -8.09 9.09
CA SER A 154 -1.06 -8.46 9.72
C SER A 154 -1.08 -8.24 11.23
N ARG A 155 -0.76 -9.29 11.99
CA ARG A 155 -0.82 -9.32 13.45
C ARG A 155 0.51 -9.76 14.04
N PHE A 156 0.84 -9.21 15.20
CA PHE A 156 1.93 -9.75 16.02
C PHE A 156 1.49 -11.04 16.70
N ASP A 157 2.40 -12.01 16.82
CA ASP A 157 2.13 -13.23 17.57
C ASP A 157 2.01 -12.92 19.06
N LYS A 158 1.01 -13.53 19.71
CA LYS A 158 0.73 -13.30 21.13
C LYS A 158 1.82 -13.87 22.05
N ALA A 159 2.50 -14.95 21.66
CA ALA A 159 3.54 -15.60 22.43
C ALA A 159 4.94 -15.02 22.14
N ASP A 160 5.20 -14.62 20.90
CA ASP A 160 6.46 -13.99 20.48
C ASP A 160 6.22 -12.64 19.77
N PRO A 161 6.41 -11.50 20.44
CA PRO A 161 6.14 -10.18 19.88
C PRO A 161 7.12 -9.76 18.75
N LYS A 162 8.12 -10.59 18.42
CA LYS A 162 8.98 -10.41 17.24
C LYS A 162 8.40 -11.03 15.98
N ILE A 163 7.41 -11.91 16.10
CA ILE A 163 6.79 -12.60 14.98
C ILE A 163 5.62 -11.77 14.47
N TYR A 164 5.66 -11.43 13.18
CA TYR A 164 4.58 -10.75 12.49
C TYR A 164 4.00 -11.69 11.43
N ARG A 165 2.69 -11.92 11.42
CA ARG A 165 2.03 -12.80 10.45
C ARG A 165 0.97 -12.06 9.67
N THR A 166 0.99 -12.24 8.35
CA THR A 166 -0.02 -11.71 7.43
C THR A 166 -0.98 -12.83 7.04
N GLN A 167 -2.27 -12.57 7.22
CA GLN A 167 -3.38 -13.42 6.82
C GLN A 167 -4.01 -12.86 5.55
N MET A 168 -4.33 -13.74 4.62
CA MET A 168 -4.78 -13.39 3.27
C MET A 168 -5.86 -14.37 2.84
N PHE A 169 -6.82 -13.88 2.05
CA PHE A 169 -7.83 -14.71 1.42
C PHE A 169 -8.03 -14.26 -0.01
N LEU A 170 -7.83 -15.20 -0.93
CA LEU A 170 -7.64 -14.92 -2.35
C LEU A 170 -8.57 -15.77 -3.22
N CYS A 171 -9.00 -15.23 -4.35
CA CYS A 171 -9.73 -15.92 -5.40
C CYS A 171 -8.76 -16.49 -6.44
N VAL A 172 -8.74 -17.82 -6.60
CA VAL A 172 -7.93 -18.49 -7.62
C VAL A 172 -8.60 -18.39 -8.99
N GLY A 173 -9.93 -18.49 -9.04
CA GLY A 173 -10.72 -18.39 -10.26
C GLY A 173 -12.06 -19.12 -10.17
N ARG A 174 -12.83 -19.07 -11.25
CA ARG A 174 -14.10 -19.79 -11.38
C ARG A 174 -13.90 -21.29 -11.62
N GLY A 175 -14.66 -22.12 -10.92
CA GLY A 175 -14.69 -23.59 -11.08
C GLY A 175 -13.82 -24.34 -10.08
N ASN A 176 -13.76 -25.67 -10.25
CA ASN A 176 -12.98 -26.58 -9.41
C ASN A 176 -11.54 -26.71 -9.90
N PHE A 177 -10.56 -26.64 -9.00
CA PHE A 177 -9.14 -26.79 -9.35
C PHE A 177 -8.44 -27.84 -8.50
N ALA A 178 -7.58 -28.63 -9.16
CA ALA A 178 -6.53 -29.38 -8.50
C ALA A 178 -5.31 -28.48 -8.32
N ILE A 179 -4.89 -28.28 -7.06
CA ILE A 179 -3.75 -27.45 -6.69
C ILE A 179 -2.87 -28.26 -5.72
N SER A 180 -1.62 -28.48 -6.11
CA SER A 180 -0.62 -29.13 -5.26
C SER A 180 0.14 -28.10 -4.42
N ALA A 181 0.62 -28.49 -3.24
CA ALA A 181 1.44 -27.64 -2.38
C ALA A 181 2.69 -27.10 -3.10
N ALA A 182 3.34 -27.92 -3.94
CA ALA A 182 4.52 -27.53 -4.71
C ALA A 182 4.24 -26.45 -5.78
N ASN A 183 2.97 -26.30 -6.15
CA ASN A 183 2.51 -25.35 -7.15
C ASN A 183 2.06 -24.01 -6.55
N ILE A 184 2.08 -23.86 -5.24
CA ILE A 184 1.84 -22.60 -4.54
C ILE A 184 3.21 -21.99 -4.23
N LYS A 185 3.44 -20.77 -4.70
CA LYS A 185 4.72 -20.07 -4.55
C LYS A 185 4.51 -18.66 -4.04
N ILE A 186 5.49 -18.18 -3.28
CA ILE A 186 5.68 -16.77 -2.95
C ILE A 186 6.89 -16.32 -3.77
N GLY A 187 6.67 -15.38 -4.69
CA GLY A 187 7.64 -15.11 -5.75
C GLY A 187 7.94 -16.39 -6.53
N ASN A 188 9.22 -16.77 -6.58
CA ASN A 188 9.65 -18.01 -7.24
C ASN A 188 9.83 -19.21 -6.29
N THR A 189 9.64 -19.01 -4.97
CA THR A 189 9.92 -20.04 -3.97
C THR A 189 8.65 -20.80 -3.57
N PRO A 190 8.64 -22.15 -3.67
CA PRO A 190 7.54 -22.98 -3.19
C PRO A 190 7.25 -22.76 -1.70
N ILE A 191 5.97 -22.78 -1.33
CA ILE A 191 5.57 -22.61 0.08
C ILE A 191 6.16 -23.67 1.01
N SER A 192 6.44 -24.88 0.50
CA SER A 192 7.08 -25.97 1.25
C SER A 192 8.49 -25.61 1.76
N SER A 193 9.18 -24.67 1.12
CA SER A 193 10.51 -24.20 1.56
C SER A 193 10.44 -23.32 2.81
N PHE A 194 9.25 -22.87 3.22
CA PHE A 194 9.03 -22.04 4.41
C PHE A 194 8.63 -22.86 5.65
N GLY A 195 8.32 -24.15 5.51
CA GLY A 195 7.92 -24.99 6.65
C GLY A 195 6.72 -24.40 7.39
N ASP A 196 6.80 -24.34 8.73
CA ASP A 196 5.73 -23.85 9.61
C ASP A 196 5.48 -22.34 9.52
N ASP A 197 6.32 -21.60 8.78
CA ASP A 197 6.14 -20.15 8.57
C ASP A 197 5.01 -19.84 7.58
N VAL A 198 4.50 -20.84 6.84
CA VAL A 198 3.36 -20.69 5.92
C VAL A 198 2.31 -21.77 6.20
N ASN A 199 1.06 -21.33 6.40
CA ASN A 199 -0.09 -22.21 6.50
C ASN A 199 -1.14 -21.82 5.44
N TYR A 200 -1.79 -22.79 4.81
CA TYR A 200 -2.79 -22.52 3.77
C TYR A 200 -3.97 -23.49 3.84
N ALA A 201 -5.12 -23.06 3.33
CA ALA A 201 -6.28 -23.91 3.08
C ALA A 201 -6.87 -23.53 1.71
N ILE A 202 -7.29 -24.53 0.95
CA ILE A 202 -7.97 -24.34 -0.33
C ILE A 202 -9.43 -24.73 -0.15
N TYR A 203 -10.34 -23.86 -0.57
CA TYR A 203 -11.77 -24.10 -0.53
C TYR A 203 -12.27 -24.18 -1.97
N GLN A 204 -12.85 -25.33 -2.32
CA GLN A 204 -13.53 -25.53 -3.59
C GLN A 204 -14.84 -24.69 -3.62
N PRO A 205 -15.44 -24.47 -4.80
CA PRO A 205 -16.71 -23.77 -4.95
C PRO A 205 -17.79 -24.20 -3.96
N GLY A 206 -18.44 -23.22 -3.32
CA GLY A 206 -19.59 -23.44 -2.42
C GLY A 206 -19.24 -23.99 -1.04
N VAL A 207 -17.96 -24.30 -0.75
CA VAL A 207 -17.55 -24.74 0.59
C VAL A 207 -17.72 -23.59 1.59
N ASP A 208 -18.20 -23.92 2.79
CA ASP A 208 -18.35 -22.98 3.90
C ASP A 208 -16.96 -22.58 4.44
N VAL A 209 -16.70 -21.28 4.46
CA VAL A 209 -15.44 -20.68 4.93
C VAL A 209 -15.59 -19.90 6.24
N SER A 210 -16.78 -19.88 6.82
CA SER A 210 -17.10 -19.08 8.02
C SER A 210 -16.23 -19.40 9.23
N GLY A 211 -15.76 -20.66 9.35
CA GLY A 211 -14.86 -21.11 10.42
C GLY A 211 -13.39 -20.70 10.26
N ASP A 212 -13.00 -20.11 9.13
CA ASP A 212 -11.64 -19.64 8.89
C ASP A 212 -11.54 -18.13 9.09
N VAL A 213 -10.80 -17.73 10.13
CA VAL A 213 -10.58 -16.33 10.50
C VAL A 213 -9.92 -15.51 9.40
N ARG A 214 -9.21 -16.14 8.45
CA ARG A 214 -8.58 -15.44 7.31
C ARG A 214 -9.59 -14.88 6.32
N THR A 215 -10.84 -15.35 6.38
CA THR A 215 -11.94 -14.85 5.54
C THR A 215 -12.70 -13.71 6.22
N GLU A 216 -12.31 -13.29 7.43
CA GLU A 216 -12.93 -12.18 8.13
C GLU A 216 -12.66 -10.87 7.40
N ASN A 217 -13.69 -10.06 7.22
CA ASN A 217 -13.57 -8.78 6.57
C ASN A 217 -13.16 -7.71 7.58
N TRP A 218 -11.86 -7.47 7.69
CA TRP A 218 -11.30 -6.44 8.54
C TRP A 218 -11.03 -5.18 7.72
N TYR A 219 -11.50 -4.04 8.24
CA TYR A 219 -11.19 -2.73 7.70
C TYR A 219 -10.00 -2.13 8.44
N ASN A 220 -9.00 -1.65 7.71
CA ASN A 220 -7.93 -0.82 8.26
C ASN A 220 -8.34 0.66 8.19
N SER A 221 -8.30 1.37 9.32
CA SER A 221 -8.56 2.81 9.37
C SER A 221 -7.52 3.58 8.55
N THR A 222 -7.95 4.53 7.72
CA THR A 222 -7.06 5.32 6.86
C THR A 222 -6.17 6.29 7.63
N GLU A 223 -6.60 6.69 8.83
CA GLU A 223 -5.88 7.63 9.69
C GLU A 223 -4.71 6.98 10.44
N VAL A 224 -4.74 5.66 10.59
CA VAL A 224 -3.75 4.91 11.37
C VAL A 224 -3.13 3.82 10.52
N GLY A 225 -1.92 4.05 10.04
CA GLY A 225 -1.22 3.09 9.22
C GLY A 225 0.24 3.45 8.99
N THR A 226 0.99 2.48 8.48
CA THR A 226 2.31 2.72 7.91
C THR A 226 2.15 3.60 6.67
N THR A 227 2.71 4.81 6.70
CA THR A 227 2.80 5.61 5.47
C THR A 227 3.76 4.92 4.50
N THR A 228 3.57 5.13 3.18
CA THR A 228 4.47 4.65 2.11
C THR A 228 5.93 5.10 2.33
N ALA A 229 6.17 6.05 3.24
CA ALA A 229 7.46 6.55 3.72
C ALA A 229 8.14 5.69 4.82
N GLY A 230 7.66 4.47 5.11
CA GLY A 230 8.34 3.56 6.03
C GLY A 230 8.27 3.96 7.51
N THR A 231 7.31 4.82 7.89
CA THR A 231 7.06 5.09 9.32
C THR A 231 6.28 3.93 9.94
N THR A 232 6.69 3.50 11.13
CA THR A 232 6.13 2.33 11.83
C THR A 232 4.74 2.59 12.45
N GLY A 233 4.04 3.65 12.01
CA GLY A 233 2.81 4.17 12.62
C GLY A 233 2.98 5.55 13.25
N LEU A 234 1.92 6.03 13.90
CA LEU A 234 1.86 7.34 14.58
C LEU A 234 2.70 7.30 15.86
N ASP A 235 3.70 8.18 15.99
CA ASP A 235 4.58 8.24 17.15
C ASP A 235 3.87 8.85 18.37
N LEU A 236 3.75 8.06 19.44
CA LEU A 236 3.11 8.45 20.68
C LEU A 236 4.00 9.30 21.59
N SER A 237 5.28 9.54 21.23
CA SER A 237 6.18 10.42 21.99
C SER A 237 5.64 11.86 22.12
N SER A 238 4.92 12.33 21.10
CA SER A 238 4.27 13.65 21.07
C SER A 238 3.14 13.80 22.09
N SER A 239 2.47 12.69 22.42
CA SER A 239 1.36 12.60 23.38
C SER A 239 1.81 12.32 24.83
N ALA A 240 3.12 12.12 25.04
CA ALA A 240 3.65 11.89 26.38
C ALA A 240 3.62 13.17 27.23
N PRO A 241 3.54 13.06 28.57
CA PRO A 241 3.70 14.21 29.45
C PRO A 241 5.03 14.92 29.17
N LYS A 242 5.00 16.26 29.04
CA LYS A 242 6.19 17.12 28.91
C LYS A 242 6.18 18.17 30.01
N SER A 243 7.35 18.54 30.53
CA SER A 243 7.49 19.70 31.41
C SER A 243 7.27 20.97 30.59
N VAL A 244 6.38 21.84 31.06
CA VAL A 244 6.21 23.22 30.56
C VAL A 244 6.75 24.19 31.60
N SER A 245 7.18 25.37 31.15
CA SER A 245 7.73 26.42 32.01
C SER A 245 7.01 27.74 31.77
N VAL A 246 7.07 28.61 32.77
CA VAL A 246 6.71 30.02 32.60
C VAL A 246 7.66 30.67 31.60
N ASN A 247 7.15 31.55 30.74
CA ASN A 247 7.95 32.47 29.95
C ASN A 247 7.72 33.89 30.47
N ALA A 248 8.76 34.52 31.05
CA ALA A 248 8.75 35.91 31.49
C ALA A 248 10.19 36.44 31.56
N GLU A 249 10.38 37.75 31.41
CA GLU A 249 11.71 38.37 31.52
C GLU A 249 12.14 38.51 33.00
N ALA A 250 11.17 38.74 33.89
CA ALA A 250 11.39 38.75 35.33
C ALA A 250 10.14 38.24 36.07
N VAL A 251 10.33 37.82 37.32
CA VAL A 251 9.25 37.42 38.23
C VAL A 251 9.39 38.13 39.56
N ALA A 252 8.30 38.75 40.02
CA ALA A 252 8.19 39.22 41.40
C ALA A 252 7.55 38.13 42.27
N VAL A 253 8.26 37.71 43.32
CA VAL A 253 7.72 36.82 44.35
C VAL A 253 7.45 37.61 45.62
N SER A 254 6.28 37.44 46.23
CA SER A 254 5.91 38.08 47.50
C SER A 254 4.79 37.31 48.19
N GLY A 255 5.05 36.85 49.42
CA GLY A 255 4.13 35.97 50.14
C GLY A 255 3.84 34.71 49.33
N THR A 256 2.57 34.36 49.18
CA THR A 256 2.14 33.23 48.34
C THR A 256 2.03 33.57 46.86
N SER A 257 2.29 34.82 46.47
CA SER A 257 2.06 35.31 45.11
C SER A 257 3.35 35.36 44.27
N ILE A 258 3.20 35.05 42.99
CA ILE A 258 4.25 35.03 41.99
C ILE A 258 3.71 35.74 40.74
N SER A 259 4.19 36.94 40.45
CA SER A 259 3.71 37.77 39.34
C SER A 259 4.77 37.87 38.24
N MET A 260 4.37 37.56 37.01
CA MET A 260 5.24 37.70 35.84
C MET A 260 5.35 39.17 35.43
N ILE A 261 6.57 39.65 35.18
CA ILE A 261 6.85 41.03 34.77
C ILE A 261 7.37 41.02 33.33
N ASN A 262 6.78 41.89 32.51
CA ASN A 262 7.17 42.13 31.13
C ASN A 262 7.83 43.52 31.01
N THR A 263 8.96 43.64 30.33
CA THR A 263 9.42 44.95 29.86
C THR A 263 8.90 45.15 28.44
N GLU A 264 8.19 46.27 28.20
CA GLU A 264 7.77 46.65 26.84
C GLU A 264 9.03 46.72 25.95
N SER A 265 9.16 45.80 24.99
CA SER A 265 10.17 45.93 23.95
C SER A 265 9.74 47.06 23.02
N SER A 266 10.68 47.91 22.63
CA SER A 266 10.45 49.01 21.68
C SER A 266 10.25 48.55 20.23
N ASP A 267 10.22 47.23 19.99
CA ASP A 267 10.14 46.60 18.68
C ASP A 267 8.76 45.94 18.48
N GLU A 268 7.91 46.55 17.67
CA GLU A 268 6.52 46.11 17.39
C GLU A 268 6.40 44.74 16.68
N GLU A 269 7.51 44.05 16.38
CA GLU A 269 7.52 42.75 15.66
C GLU A 269 7.87 41.52 16.52
N THR A 270 8.23 41.69 17.80
CA THR A 270 8.43 40.57 18.73
C THR A 270 7.33 40.55 19.80
N PRO A 271 6.45 39.53 19.85
CA PRO A 271 5.55 39.37 20.98
C PRO A 271 6.37 38.91 22.20
N ASN A 272 6.87 39.86 22.98
CA ASN A 272 7.25 39.65 24.36
C ASN A 272 5.96 39.47 25.15
N ASP A 273 5.35 38.29 25.13
CA ASP A 273 4.17 38.02 25.94
C ASP A 273 4.58 37.10 27.09
N SER A 274 4.76 37.69 28.27
CA SER A 274 4.95 36.91 29.48
C SER A 274 3.72 36.03 29.65
N THR A 275 3.89 34.70 29.67
CA THR A 275 2.78 33.75 29.63
C THR A 275 2.93 32.68 30.70
N ILE A 276 1.83 32.43 31.40
CA ILE A 276 1.64 31.24 32.23
C ILE A 276 1.11 30.13 31.30
N PRO A 277 1.65 28.89 31.35
CA PRO A 277 1.15 27.79 30.55
C PRO A 277 -0.36 27.54 30.77
N ALA A 278 -1.13 27.53 29.68
CA ALA A 278 -2.59 27.33 29.73
C ALA A 278 -3.01 25.98 30.34
N SER A 279 -2.11 25.00 30.36
CA SER A 279 -2.36 23.69 30.95
C SER A 279 -2.40 23.70 32.48
N TRP A 280 -1.87 24.73 33.13
CA TRP A 280 -1.89 24.84 34.59
C TRP A 280 -3.24 25.35 35.09
N LYS A 281 -3.77 24.69 36.12
CA LYS A 281 -5.03 25.03 36.77
C LYS A 281 -4.87 25.03 38.29
N VAL A 282 -5.87 25.55 39.00
CA VAL A 282 -5.92 25.43 40.46
C VAL A 282 -5.79 23.94 40.84
N GLY A 283 -4.79 23.63 41.67
CA GLY A 283 -4.42 22.29 42.08
C GLY A 283 -3.22 21.69 41.35
N SER A 284 -2.73 22.27 40.25
CA SER A 284 -1.53 21.81 39.55
C SER A 284 -0.28 21.98 40.46
N ILE A 285 0.62 21.00 40.40
CA ILE A 285 1.90 21.01 41.14
C ILE A 285 2.98 21.57 40.21
N ILE A 286 3.70 22.57 40.70
CA ILE A 286 4.81 23.22 40.00
C ILE A 286 6.07 23.19 40.86
N THR A 287 7.21 23.17 40.20
CA THR A 287 8.53 23.32 40.81
C THR A 287 8.97 24.76 40.64
N ILE A 288 9.27 25.45 41.75
CA ILE A 288 9.68 26.86 41.76
C ILE A 288 11.08 26.98 42.35
N GLU A 289 11.99 27.52 41.56
CA GLU A 289 13.32 27.91 41.96
C GLU A 289 13.39 29.43 41.98
N ALA A 290 13.48 29.96 43.20
CA ALA A 290 13.54 31.38 43.47
C ALA A 290 14.85 31.67 44.23
N PRO A 291 15.98 31.89 43.54
CA PRO A 291 17.25 32.12 44.20
C PRO A 291 17.23 33.34 45.13
N ASP A 292 17.93 33.25 46.26
CA ASP A 292 18.23 34.36 47.17
C ASP A 292 19.74 34.37 47.48
N THR A 293 20.21 35.47 48.06
CA THR A 293 21.61 35.71 48.36
C THR A 293 21.92 35.27 49.79
N PHE A 294 22.82 34.31 49.94
CA PHE A 294 23.30 33.78 51.21
C PHE A 294 24.82 33.94 51.36
N THR A 295 25.32 33.96 52.57
CA THR A 295 26.77 33.95 52.85
C THR A 295 27.20 32.54 53.20
N VAL A 296 28.15 31.97 52.48
CA VAL A 296 28.68 30.63 52.74
C VAL A 296 30.04 30.72 53.42
N LYS A 297 30.23 29.95 54.49
CA LYS A 297 31.53 29.76 55.15
C LYS A 297 31.86 28.27 55.24
N THR A 298 33.14 27.92 55.19
CA THR A 298 33.58 26.55 55.45
C THR A 298 33.90 26.39 56.91
N GLU A 299 33.17 25.51 57.59
CA GLU A 299 33.43 25.14 58.98
C GLU A 299 33.66 23.63 59.07
N ASN A 300 34.79 23.24 59.67
CA ASN A 300 35.18 21.83 59.80
C ASN A 300 35.10 21.07 58.45
N SER A 301 35.55 21.70 57.36
CA SER A 301 35.54 21.19 55.98
C SER A 301 34.16 20.98 55.34
N HIS A 302 33.11 21.63 55.85
CA HIS A 302 31.77 21.57 55.28
C HIS A 302 31.16 22.97 55.10
N SER A 303 30.23 23.10 54.15
CA SER A 303 29.59 24.38 53.83
C SER A 303 28.50 24.70 54.85
N VAL A 304 28.60 25.85 55.53
CA VAL A 304 27.58 26.42 56.41
C VAL A 304 27.00 27.66 55.73
N ILE A 305 25.68 27.69 55.60
CA ILE A 305 24.95 28.74 54.87
C ILE A 305 24.36 29.70 55.90
N TYR A 306 24.80 30.95 55.87
CA TYR A 306 24.35 32.05 56.71
C TYR A 306 23.37 32.93 55.94
N GLY A 307 22.27 33.32 56.59
CA GLY A 307 21.25 34.17 56.00
C GLY A 307 19.88 33.95 56.62
N ASP A 308 18.89 34.69 56.13
CA ASP A 308 17.50 34.53 56.58
C ASP A 308 16.92 33.22 56.01
N MET A 309 16.46 32.34 56.90
CA MET A 309 15.91 31.02 56.55
C MET A 309 14.38 30.97 56.72
N SER A 310 13.72 32.12 56.80
CA SER A 310 12.27 32.22 57.01
C SER A 310 11.45 31.55 55.91
N GLU A 311 11.90 31.60 54.65
CA GLU A 311 11.22 30.91 53.54
C GLU A 311 11.27 29.39 53.69
N LEU A 312 12.34 28.82 54.23
CA LEU A 312 12.48 27.37 54.39
C LEU A 312 11.73 26.86 55.62
N VAL A 313 11.69 27.63 56.72
CA VAL A 313 11.21 27.19 58.04
C VAL A 313 11.93 25.89 58.49
N PRO A 314 13.26 25.92 58.64
CA PRO A 314 14.08 24.72 58.75
C PRO A 314 13.86 23.93 60.04
N ARG A 315 13.77 22.60 59.90
CA ARG A 315 13.75 21.61 61.00
C ARG A 315 14.84 20.58 60.80
N VAL A 316 15.53 20.20 61.88
CA VAL A 316 16.56 19.15 61.81
C VAL A 316 15.91 17.84 61.32
N GLY A 317 16.52 17.21 60.31
CA GLY A 317 15.97 16.00 59.66
C GLY A 317 15.07 16.26 58.47
N GLN A 318 14.72 17.52 58.19
CA GLN A 318 13.87 17.86 57.05
C GLN A 318 14.61 17.66 55.73
N PRO A 319 14.00 16.97 54.74
CA PRO A 319 14.57 16.82 53.42
C PRO A 319 14.40 18.11 52.60
N VAL A 320 15.49 18.57 51.97
CA VAL A 320 15.56 19.84 51.25
C VAL A 320 16.26 19.66 49.91
N THR A 321 15.96 20.54 48.95
CA THR A 321 16.70 20.62 47.69
C THR A 321 17.44 21.95 47.64
N LEU A 322 18.76 21.87 47.48
CA LEU A 322 19.64 23.02 47.25
C LEU A 322 19.96 23.10 45.76
N VAL A 323 19.76 24.27 45.15
CA VAL A 323 20.12 24.53 43.76
C VAL A 323 21.21 25.61 43.71
N PHE A 324 22.31 25.28 43.02
CA PHE A 324 23.46 26.18 42.81
C PHE A 324 24.09 25.90 41.45
N ASN A 325 24.24 26.94 40.62
CA ASN A 325 24.78 26.85 39.25
C ASN A 325 24.15 25.67 38.47
N ASP A 326 22.82 25.61 38.43
CA ASP A 326 22.02 24.54 37.79
C ASP A 326 22.23 23.11 38.33
N ASN A 327 22.98 22.94 39.43
CA ASN A 327 23.13 21.65 40.09
C ASN A 327 22.12 21.53 41.24
N HIS A 328 21.35 20.44 41.23
CA HIS A 328 20.36 20.13 42.26
C HIS A 328 20.93 19.09 43.24
N TYR A 329 20.94 19.43 44.52
CA TYR A 329 21.38 18.56 45.60
C TYR A 329 20.22 18.26 46.53
N ASP A 330 19.77 17.01 46.55
CA ASP A 330 18.82 16.51 47.54
C ASP A 330 19.56 16.18 48.83
N LEU A 331 19.27 16.94 49.88
CA LEU A 331 19.99 16.93 51.15
C LEU A 331 19.01 16.89 52.33
N PHE A 332 19.55 16.83 53.54
CA PHE A 332 18.81 16.92 54.79
C PHE A 332 19.37 18.03 55.65
N VAL A 333 18.50 18.75 56.36
CA VAL A 333 18.90 19.75 57.37
C VAL A 333 19.60 19.02 58.51
N LYS A 334 20.91 19.25 58.66
CA LYS A 334 21.75 18.67 59.72
C LYS A 334 21.65 19.47 61.01
N SER A 335 21.78 20.79 60.92
CA SER A 335 21.60 21.70 62.04
C SER A 335 21.06 23.03 61.55
N TYR A 336 20.26 23.69 62.39
CA TYR A 336 19.80 25.05 62.17
C TYR A 336 19.95 25.84 63.47
N THR A 337 20.56 27.00 63.38
CA THR A 337 20.66 27.97 64.47
C THR A 337 19.83 29.19 64.07
N PRO A 338 18.76 29.53 64.81
CA PRO A 338 17.97 30.73 64.51
C PRO A 338 18.75 31.99 64.83
N ARG A 339 18.36 33.11 64.21
CA ARG A 339 18.94 34.41 64.52
C ARG A 339 18.69 34.73 66.00
N GLN A 340 19.75 35.03 66.75
CA GLN A 340 19.66 35.52 68.11
C GLN A 340 20.10 36.98 68.13
N PRO A 341 19.24 37.92 68.58
CA PRO A 341 19.66 39.30 68.74
C PRO A 341 20.80 39.38 69.75
N ALA A 342 21.71 40.35 69.58
CA ALA A 342 22.72 40.63 70.59
C ALA A 342 22.04 40.93 71.94
N VAL A 343 22.56 40.37 73.02
CA VAL A 343 22.16 40.76 74.38
C VAL A 343 23.11 41.88 74.80
N PRO A 344 22.63 43.12 74.99
CA PRO A 344 23.51 44.25 75.29
C PRO A 344 24.34 44.01 76.56
N GLY A 345 25.63 44.31 76.50
CA GLY A 345 26.51 44.36 77.66
C GLY A 345 26.30 45.63 78.51
N VAL A 346 26.76 45.59 79.77
CA VAL A 346 26.67 46.73 80.69
C VAL A 346 27.97 47.55 80.64
N GLY A 347 27.85 48.86 80.37
CA GLY A 347 28.98 49.78 80.19
C GLY A 347 29.71 49.60 78.84
N GLY A 348 30.70 50.46 78.57
CA GLY A 348 31.48 50.47 77.32
C GLY A 348 31.20 51.69 76.43
N ILE A 349 32.12 51.99 75.51
CA ILE A 349 32.02 53.08 74.52
C ILE A 349 32.41 52.46 73.17
N ALA A 350 31.60 52.65 72.13
CA ALA A 350 31.92 52.15 70.79
C ALA A 350 33.17 52.83 70.23
N ALA A 351 34.03 52.09 69.55
CA ALA A 351 35.05 52.70 68.71
C ALA A 351 34.38 53.39 67.51
N SER A 352 34.83 54.59 67.12
CA SER A 352 34.28 55.30 65.97
C SER A 352 35.33 56.06 65.16
N ILE A 353 35.06 56.18 63.86
CA ILE A 353 35.66 57.16 62.96
C ILE A 353 34.56 58.12 62.57
N GLU A 354 34.72 59.39 62.89
CA GLU A 354 33.77 60.45 62.58
C GLU A 354 34.35 61.37 61.52
N ALA A 355 33.63 61.53 60.40
CA ALA A 355 33.95 62.55 59.42
C ALA A 355 33.95 63.95 60.06
N SER A 356 34.88 64.79 59.62
CA SER A 356 34.99 66.19 60.06
C SER A 356 33.98 67.09 59.36
N GLU A 357 33.57 66.73 58.14
CA GLU A 357 32.63 67.48 57.29
C GLU A 357 31.63 66.53 56.61
N SER A 358 30.59 67.10 56.00
CA SER A 358 29.68 66.35 55.12
C SER A 358 30.38 65.95 53.82
N PRO A 359 30.00 64.82 53.19
CA PRO A 359 30.53 64.43 51.89
C PRO A 359 30.35 65.53 50.85
N ARG A 360 31.39 65.80 50.07
CA ARG A 360 31.39 66.83 49.00
C ARG A 360 30.75 66.34 47.70
N THR A 361 30.67 65.03 47.52
CA THR A 361 30.03 64.38 46.37
C THR A 361 29.40 63.06 46.80
N TYR A 362 28.40 62.62 46.04
CA TYR A 362 27.88 61.25 46.06
C TYR A 362 28.20 60.48 44.76
N ASP A 363 28.78 61.17 43.77
CA ASP A 363 29.19 60.63 42.48
C ASP A 363 30.70 60.37 42.45
N PHE A 364 31.06 59.08 42.38
CA PHE A 364 32.43 58.58 42.30
C PHE A 364 32.72 57.89 40.96
N THR A 365 31.90 58.13 39.93
CA THR A 365 32.11 57.57 38.59
C THR A 365 33.33 58.17 37.88
N LEU A 366 33.61 59.46 38.12
CA LEU A 366 34.70 60.21 37.46
C LEU A 366 36.03 60.12 38.20
N GLU A 367 36.00 60.14 39.53
CA GLU A 367 37.18 59.99 40.39
C GLU A 367 36.87 58.92 41.45
N PRO A 368 37.07 57.63 41.13
CA PRO A 368 36.82 56.54 42.06
C PRO A 368 37.82 56.56 43.21
N GLU A 369 37.34 56.29 44.42
CA GLU A 369 38.17 56.32 45.63
C GLU A 369 38.14 54.97 46.33
N THR A 370 39.29 54.54 46.84
CA THR A 370 39.41 53.30 47.61
C THR A 370 40.27 53.52 48.83
N PHE A 371 39.77 53.07 49.97
CA PHE A 371 40.46 53.17 51.26
C PHE A 371 40.22 51.91 52.07
N ALA A 372 41.05 51.69 53.07
CA ALA A 372 40.98 50.52 53.94
C ALA A 372 40.64 50.94 55.37
N ILE A 373 39.78 50.17 56.02
CA ILE A 373 39.52 50.24 57.46
C ILE A 373 40.05 48.94 58.08
N SER A 374 40.88 49.03 59.11
CA SER A 374 41.40 47.88 59.85
C SER A 374 40.76 47.82 61.23
N TRP A 375 40.18 46.66 61.56
CA TRP A 375 39.47 46.42 62.81
C TRP A 375 39.70 44.98 63.28
N GLN A 376 40.06 44.80 64.56
CA GLN A 376 40.31 43.49 65.19
C GLN A 376 41.27 42.57 64.40
N GLY A 377 42.31 43.16 63.79
CA GLY A 377 43.33 42.41 63.03
C GLY A 377 42.92 42.03 61.60
N ALA A 378 41.71 42.38 61.15
CA ALA A 378 41.25 42.24 59.78
C ALA A 378 41.27 43.60 59.05
N VAL A 379 41.49 43.58 57.74
CA VAL A 379 41.50 44.77 56.86
C VAL A 379 40.33 44.67 55.88
N TYR A 380 39.49 45.69 55.86
CA TYR A 380 38.33 45.82 55.00
C TYR A 380 38.62 46.90 53.97
N TYR A 381 38.52 46.57 52.68
CA TYR A 381 38.69 47.52 51.60
C TYR A 381 37.33 48.05 51.18
N ILE A 382 37.20 49.37 51.14
CA ILE A 382 36.00 50.06 50.71
C ILE A 382 36.33 50.79 49.41
N SER A 383 35.59 50.45 48.35
CA SER A 383 35.70 51.08 47.03
C SER A 383 34.41 51.81 46.70
N LEU A 384 34.54 53.09 46.33
CA LEU A 384 33.47 53.96 45.87
C LEU A 384 33.69 54.24 44.38
N LEU A 385 32.81 53.72 43.52
CA LEU A 385 33.03 53.65 42.06
C LEU A 385 31.86 54.19 41.23
N THR A 386 30.74 54.56 41.86
CA THR A 386 29.47 54.89 41.17
C THR A 386 28.82 56.15 41.76
N ASP A 387 27.70 56.58 41.17
CA ASP A 387 26.83 57.61 41.77
C ASP A 387 25.85 57.00 42.76
N TYR A 388 26.02 57.34 44.04
CA TYR A 388 25.18 56.89 45.14
C TYR A 388 23.99 57.81 45.40
N VAL A 389 23.92 58.97 44.72
CA VAL A 389 22.83 59.96 44.66
C VAL A 389 22.50 60.65 46.00
N THR A 390 22.62 59.95 47.12
CA THR A 390 22.18 60.39 48.45
C THR A 390 23.14 59.92 49.54
N MET A 391 23.11 60.59 50.70
CA MET A 391 23.80 60.16 51.92
C MET A 391 23.45 58.73 52.31
N SER A 392 22.17 58.36 52.21
CA SER A 392 21.73 57.00 52.53
C SER A 392 22.34 55.96 51.60
N GLY A 393 22.49 56.27 50.30
CA GLY A 393 23.16 55.41 49.34
C GLY A 393 24.64 55.20 49.68
N LEU A 394 25.36 56.29 49.96
CA LEU A 394 26.78 56.27 50.33
C LEU A 394 27.03 55.48 51.62
N VAL A 395 26.24 55.77 52.67
CA VAL A 395 26.31 55.07 53.96
C VAL A 395 26.00 53.58 53.82
N ASN A 396 24.98 53.21 53.03
CA ASN A 396 24.62 51.82 52.80
C ASN A 396 25.73 51.07 52.05
N THR A 397 26.34 51.68 51.04
CA THR A 397 27.46 51.07 50.31
C THR A 397 28.69 50.85 51.20
N ILE A 398 29.04 51.81 52.07
CA ILE A 398 30.14 51.64 53.02
C ILE A 398 29.80 50.51 54.03
N THR A 399 28.58 50.50 54.56
CA THR A 399 28.12 49.45 55.50
C THR A 399 28.17 48.06 54.87
N THR A 400 27.71 47.92 53.63
CA THR A 400 27.69 46.63 52.92
C THR A 400 29.10 46.07 52.69
N GLN A 401 30.09 46.94 52.47
CA GLN A 401 31.50 46.56 52.33
C GLN A 401 32.20 46.28 53.67
N LEU A 402 31.55 46.59 54.79
CA LEU A 402 31.99 46.28 56.16
C LEU A 402 31.28 45.05 56.75
N VAL A 403 30.48 44.33 55.96
CA VAL A 403 29.75 43.13 56.42
C VAL A 403 30.72 42.09 57.02
N GLY A 404 30.38 41.59 58.21
CA GLY A 404 31.20 40.64 58.97
C GLY A 404 32.26 41.30 59.87
N SER A 405 32.45 42.61 59.82
CA SER A 405 33.39 43.34 60.69
C SER A 405 32.85 43.69 62.07
N GLY A 406 31.52 43.75 62.24
CA GLY A 406 30.88 44.32 63.42
C GLY A 406 30.90 45.86 63.47
N LEU A 407 31.39 46.51 62.40
CA LEU A 407 31.28 47.95 62.16
C LEU A 407 30.17 48.24 61.15
N VAL A 408 29.56 49.40 61.26
CA VAL A 408 28.54 49.94 60.36
C VAL A 408 28.78 51.41 60.14
N ALA A 409 28.40 51.91 58.96
CA ALA A 409 28.38 53.34 58.65
C ALA A 409 26.98 53.91 58.85
N TRP A 410 26.91 55.17 59.31
CA TRP A 410 25.67 55.85 59.66
C TRP A 410 25.81 57.32 59.32
N ASP A 411 24.69 57.98 59.06
CA ASP A 411 24.64 59.44 59.01
C ASP A 411 24.39 60.01 60.42
N VAL A 412 25.31 60.86 60.89
CA VAL A 412 25.13 61.68 62.09
C VAL A 412 25.20 63.15 61.70
N SER A 413 24.02 63.76 61.54
CA SER A 413 23.88 65.19 61.20
C SER A 413 24.60 65.60 59.91
N GLY A 414 24.50 64.79 58.86
CA GLY A 414 25.09 65.00 57.55
C GLY A 414 26.54 64.52 57.43
N ARG A 415 27.06 63.76 58.39
CA ARG A 415 28.46 63.29 58.41
C ARG A 415 28.52 61.78 58.54
N VAL A 416 29.43 61.16 57.80
CA VAL A 416 29.63 59.71 57.85
C VAL A 416 30.35 59.34 59.14
N VAL A 417 29.73 58.47 59.93
CA VAL A 417 30.33 57.87 61.11
C VAL A 417 30.41 56.37 60.92
N VAL A 418 31.61 55.80 61.02
CA VAL A 418 31.82 54.35 61.06
C VAL A 418 32.05 53.95 62.51
N THR A 419 31.18 53.13 63.08
CA THR A 419 31.26 52.72 64.49
C THR A 419 30.80 51.28 64.68
N GLU A 420 31.08 50.71 65.85
CA GLU A 420 30.58 49.39 66.25
C GLU A 420 29.03 49.37 66.23
N GLU A 421 28.46 48.32 65.64
CA GLU A 421 27.01 48.24 65.36
C GLU A 421 26.14 48.28 66.60
N SER A 422 26.52 47.52 67.64
CA SER A 422 25.77 47.45 68.89
C SER A 422 26.61 46.86 70.02
N SER A 423 26.17 47.09 71.27
CA SER A 423 26.74 46.46 72.47
C SER A 423 26.43 44.95 72.50
N PRO A 424 27.35 44.07 72.98
CA PRO A 424 28.58 44.38 73.72
C PRO A 424 29.70 44.91 72.81
N TYR A 425 30.20 46.11 73.12
CA TYR A 425 31.30 46.71 72.39
C TYR A 425 32.58 45.90 72.66
N VAL A 426 33.32 45.61 71.60
CA VAL A 426 34.61 44.92 71.67
C VAL A 426 35.69 45.89 72.16
N GLY A 427 35.52 47.20 71.87
CA GLY A 427 36.48 48.24 72.22
C GLY A 427 37.83 48.11 71.48
N GLY A 428 38.68 49.11 71.62
CA GLY A 428 39.93 49.25 70.85
C GLY A 428 39.85 50.38 69.82
N ASN A 429 40.81 50.44 68.91
CA ASN A 429 40.92 51.53 67.94
C ASN A 429 40.60 51.03 66.53
N ILE A 430 39.70 51.72 65.83
CA ILE A 430 39.55 51.56 64.38
C ILE A 430 40.74 52.26 63.73
N LEU A 431 41.47 51.56 62.87
CA LEU A 431 42.53 52.16 62.06
C LEU A 431 42.03 52.31 60.63
N ALA A 432 42.57 53.26 59.88
CA ALA A 432 42.28 53.40 58.46
C ALA A 432 43.56 53.71 57.67
N SER A 433 43.53 53.44 56.37
CA SER A 433 44.47 54.04 55.42
C SER A 433 44.20 55.54 55.28
N SER A 434 44.80 56.20 54.28
CA SER A 434 44.35 57.55 53.89
C SER A 434 42.84 57.53 53.64
N LEU A 435 42.07 58.20 54.50
CA LEU A 435 40.63 58.36 54.31
C LEU A 435 40.40 59.44 53.26
N PRO A 436 39.41 59.29 52.37
CA PRO A 436 39.18 60.30 51.36
C PRO A 436 38.56 61.58 51.93
N ASP A 437 39.17 62.72 51.62
CA ASP A 437 38.69 64.05 52.01
C ASP A 437 37.27 64.33 51.50
N SER A 438 36.91 63.73 50.35
CA SER A 438 35.59 63.84 49.72
C SER A 438 34.46 63.28 50.60
N VAL A 439 34.75 62.30 51.47
CA VAL A 439 33.78 61.58 52.33
C VAL A 439 33.97 61.91 53.81
N PHE A 440 35.22 61.98 54.29
CA PHE A 440 35.54 62.14 55.72
C PHE A 440 36.04 63.54 56.11
N GLY A 441 36.27 64.43 55.13
CA GLY A 441 36.86 65.76 55.34
C GLY A 441 38.34 65.70 55.74
N ALA A 442 38.98 66.86 55.90
CA ALA A 442 40.44 66.97 56.06
C ALA A 442 40.98 66.50 57.43
N GLU A 443 40.17 66.46 58.48
CA GLU A 443 40.60 66.09 59.85
C GLU A 443 39.62 65.12 60.54
N PRO A 444 39.43 63.89 60.02
CA PRO A 444 38.52 62.91 60.64
C PRO A 444 38.95 62.56 62.06
N ARG A 445 37.96 62.40 62.95
CA ARG A 445 38.19 62.11 64.37
C ARG A 445 38.10 60.61 64.62
N PHE A 446 39.13 60.06 65.26
CA PHE A 446 39.17 58.67 65.69
C PHE A 446 38.94 58.60 67.20
N ASN A 447 37.85 57.96 67.61
CA ASN A 447 37.53 57.72 69.00
C ASN A 447 37.76 56.24 69.31
N GLY A 448 38.67 55.97 70.25
CA GLY A 448 38.92 54.61 70.75
C GLY A 448 37.75 54.12 71.60
N GLY A 449 37.32 52.89 71.37
CA GLY A 449 36.26 52.24 72.13
C GLY A 449 36.75 51.59 73.42
N VAL A 450 35.86 51.47 74.40
CA VAL A 450 36.06 50.73 75.66
C VAL A 450 35.13 49.51 75.66
N PRO A 451 35.65 48.28 75.89
CA PRO A 451 34.83 47.07 75.85
C PRO A 451 33.69 47.10 76.87
N SER A 452 32.53 46.55 76.50
CA SER A 452 31.41 46.31 77.39
C SER A 452 31.67 45.12 78.34
N SER A 453 31.06 45.14 79.53
CA SER A 453 31.14 44.02 80.48
C SER A 453 29.87 43.15 80.45
N GLY A 454 30.01 41.86 80.17
CA GLY A 454 28.88 40.94 79.92
C GLY A 454 28.17 41.19 78.58
N GLY A 455 27.19 40.34 78.23
CA GLY A 455 26.48 40.34 76.95
C GLY A 455 26.92 39.22 76.00
N THR A 456 26.11 38.91 74.98
CA THR A 456 26.42 37.93 73.93
C THR A 456 26.22 38.56 72.55
N PRO A 457 27.15 38.37 71.59
CA PRO A 457 27.03 38.95 70.26
C PRO A 457 25.82 38.38 69.51
N ALA A 458 25.35 39.11 68.50
CA ALA A 458 24.30 38.62 67.62
C ALA A 458 24.78 37.34 66.91
N ILE A 459 23.95 36.29 66.96
CA ILE A 459 24.18 35.08 66.17
C ILE A 459 23.32 35.20 64.93
N GLU A 460 23.95 35.24 63.76
CA GLU A 460 23.24 35.14 62.48
C GLU A 460 22.61 33.77 62.32
N ALA A 461 21.41 33.75 61.72
CA ALA A 461 20.76 32.50 61.36
C ALA A 461 21.65 31.75 60.37
N HIS A 462 21.90 30.47 60.64
CA HIS A 462 22.69 29.63 59.75
C HIS A 462 22.24 28.18 59.79
N ILE A 463 22.47 27.48 58.69
CA ILE A 463 22.08 26.10 58.48
C ILE A 463 23.27 25.29 57.95
N SER A 464 23.36 24.03 58.39
CA SER A 464 24.25 23.04 57.79
C SER A 464 23.43 21.89 57.21
N LEU A 465 23.87 21.34 56.09
CA LEU A 465 23.18 20.27 55.37
C LEU A 465 24.00 18.98 55.39
N ALA A 466 23.35 17.84 55.15
CA ALA A 466 23.99 16.52 55.08
C ALA A 466 23.37 15.62 54.01
N TYR A 467 24.16 14.67 53.52
CA TYR A 467 23.69 13.62 52.62
C TYR A 467 22.94 12.51 53.38
N ASN A 468 21.93 11.93 52.74
CA ASN A 468 21.17 10.74 53.18
C ASN A 468 20.31 10.89 54.46
N SER A 469 20.72 11.67 55.46
CA SER A 469 19.97 11.95 56.70
C SER A 469 20.60 13.12 57.48
N ALA A 470 19.94 13.64 58.51
CA ALA A 470 20.51 14.68 59.38
C ALA A 470 21.81 14.27 60.09
N THR A 471 22.03 12.97 60.34
CA THR A 471 23.25 12.44 60.96
C THR A 471 24.27 11.95 59.93
N GLY A 472 24.01 12.13 58.63
CA GLY A 472 24.90 11.71 57.55
C GLY A 472 26.14 12.58 57.39
N SER A 473 26.93 12.26 56.36
CA SER A 473 28.09 13.09 55.97
C SER A 473 27.63 14.50 55.66
N ALA A 474 28.27 15.51 56.26
CA ALA A 474 27.89 16.89 56.01
C ALA A 474 28.19 17.27 54.55
N PHE A 475 27.42 18.23 54.06
CA PHE A 475 27.54 18.71 52.70
C PHE A 475 28.73 19.65 52.57
N SER A 476 29.57 19.40 51.58
CA SER A 476 30.71 20.24 51.20
C SER A 476 30.67 20.41 49.69
N GLY A 477 30.47 21.63 49.21
CA GLY A 477 30.34 21.86 47.77
C GLY A 477 30.08 23.31 47.34
N LEU A 478 29.87 24.22 48.28
CA LEU A 478 29.66 25.63 47.99
C LEU A 478 30.95 26.44 48.21
N PRO A 479 31.30 27.38 47.32
CA PRO A 479 32.43 28.28 47.52
C PRO A 479 32.14 29.28 48.65
N GLU A 480 33.19 29.71 49.36
CA GLU A 480 33.07 30.71 50.43
C GLU A 480 32.71 32.10 49.89
N GLY A 481 32.03 32.89 50.73
CA GLY A 481 31.56 34.23 50.40
C GLY A 481 30.08 34.27 50.01
N THR A 482 29.68 35.37 49.40
CA THR A 482 28.29 35.59 48.98
C THR A 482 27.94 34.70 47.79
N GLN A 483 26.95 33.82 47.98
CA GLN A 483 26.45 32.88 46.98
C GLN A 483 24.97 33.10 46.73
N ARG A 484 24.55 32.95 45.47
CA ARG A 484 23.14 33.00 45.08
C ARG A 484 22.62 31.57 44.94
N LEU A 485 21.65 31.20 45.78
CA LEU A 485 21.22 29.83 45.99
C LEU A 485 19.69 29.77 46.06
N SER A 486 19.07 28.70 45.54
CA SER A 486 17.68 28.37 45.85
C SER A 486 17.66 27.22 46.85
N LEU A 487 16.89 27.37 47.93
CA LEU A 487 16.80 26.39 49.01
C LEU A 487 15.34 26.23 49.44
N GLY A 488 14.74 25.08 49.11
CA GLY A 488 13.38 24.75 49.47
C GLY A 488 13.23 23.32 49.98
N LEU A 489 11.99 22.88 50.22
CA LEU A 489 11.71 21.49 50.53
C LEU A 489 12.12 20.59 49.38
N LYS A 490 12.32 19.31 49.65
CA LYS A 490 12.72 18.34 48.62
C LYS A 490 11.83 18.44 47.37
N GLY A 491 12.47 18.68 46.23
CA GLY A 491 11.83 18.84 44.92
C GLY A 491 11.34 20.25 44.60
N ASN A 492 11.43 21.22 45.53
CA ASN A 492 10.97 22.61 45.38
C ASN A 492 9.51 22.71 44.86
N GLN A 493 8.64 21.80 45.33
CA GLN A 493 7.27 21.67 44.83
C GLN A 493 6.28 22.55 45.60
N TYR A 494 5.39 23.18 44.85
CA TYR A 494 4.30 24.00 45.33
C TYR A 494 3.03 23.68 44.54
N LYS A 495 1.88 23.93 45.13
CA LYS A 495 0.58 23.68 44.51
C LYS A 495 -0.12 25.01 44.24
N ILE A 496 -0.64 25.19 43.03
CA ILE A 496 -1.35 26.41 42.64
C ILE A 496 -2.71 26.45 43.36
N THR A 497 -3.01 27.56 44.03
CA THR A 497 -4.29 27.80 44.72
C THR A 497 -5.19 28.76 43.96
N GLU A 498 -4.61 29.68 43.18
CA GLU A 498 -5.33 30.67 42.37
C GLU A 498 -4.47 31.12 41.18
N ILE A 499 -5.11 31.47 40.07
CA ILE A 499 -4.47 32.07 38.88
C ILE A 499 -5.28 33.32 38.52
N ASP A 500 -4.65 34.49 38.58
CA ASP A 500 -5.25 35.78 38.20
C ASP A 500 -4.34 36.52 37.22
N GLY A 501 -4.72 36.52 35.93
CA GLY A 501 -3.91 37.08 34.85
C GLY A 501 -2.52 36.45 34.77
N LEU A 502 -1.49 37.25 35.06
CA LEU A 502 -0.08 36.84 35.10
C LEU A 502 0.43 36.57 36.53
N THR A 503 -0.46 36.39 37.51
CA THR A 503 -0.11 36.11 38.89
C THR A 503 -0.59 34.72 39.32
N LEU A 504 0.32 33.92 39.88
CA LEU A 504 0.04 32.63 40.52
C LEU A 504 0.03 32.81 42.04
N SER A 505 -1.00 32.30 42.71
CA SER A 505 -0.97 32.06 44.15
C SER A 505 -0.63 30.59 44.40
N VAL A 506 0.28 30.32 45.33
CA VAL A 506 0.76 28.96 45.62
C VAL A 506 0.76 28.63 47.11
N GLU A 507 0.60 27.35 47.42
CA GLU A 507 0.80 26.78 48.76
C GLU A 507 1.95 25.76 48.74
N ARG A 508 2.69 25.69 49.85
CA ARG A 508 3.73 24.68 50.06
C ARG A 508 3.11 23.45 50.71
N PHE A 509 3.53 22.26 50.29
CA PHE A 509 3.02 21.00 50.82
C PHE A 509 4.13 19.95 50.95
N THR A 510 3.86 18.91 51.72
CA THR A 510 4.65 17.68 51.79
C THR A 510 3.79 16.48 51.39
N ILE A 511 4.43 15.41 50.93
CA ILE A 511 3.77 14.13 50.69
C ILE A 511 4.15 13.19 51.85
N GLU A 512 3.16 12.81 52.63
CA GLU A 512 3.29 11.85 53.73
C GLU A 512 2.54 10.56 53.41
N LYS A 513 2.83 9.48 54.13
CA LYS A 513 2.10 8.22 53.97
C LYS A 513 1.02 8.07 55.02
N ASP A 514 -0.21 7.74 54.61
CA ASP A 514 -1.29 7.37 55.53
C ASP A 514 -1.02 6.01 56.21
N GLU A 515 -1.87 5.64 57.17
CA GLU A 515 -1.80 4.36 57.89
C GLU A 515 -1.95 3.13 56.96
N SER A 516 -2.43 3.32 55.73
CA SER A 516 -2.58 2.29 54.69
C SER A 516 -1.42 2.29 53.67
N GLY A 517 -0.44 3.20 53.81
CA GLY A 517 0.73 3.32 52.95
C GLY A 517 0.53 4.14 51.67
N ASN A 518 -0.61 4.83 51.52
CA ASN A 518 -0.90 5.73 50.40
C ASN A 518 -0.30 7.12 50.63
N ASP A 519 0.12 7.75 49.55
CA ASP A 519 0.65 9.11 49.57
C ASP A 519 -0.50 10.13 49.77
N VAL A 520 -0.39 10.99 50.79
CA VAL A 520 -1.33 12.04 51.15
C VAL A 520 -0.61 13.39 51.15
N THR A 521 -1.22 14.38 50.50
CA THR A 521 -0.74 15.76 50.49
C THR A 521 -1.09 16.45 51.81
N VAL A 522 -0.08 16.87 52.56
CA VAL A 522 -0.23 17.65 53.79
C VAL A 522 0.24 19.09 53.51
N ILE A 523 -0.66 20.07 53.70
CA ILE A 523 -0.34 21.48 53.47
C ILE A 523 0.55 21.98 54.61
N ASP A 524 1.64 22.67 54.27
CA ASP A 524 2.54 23.28 55.24
C ASP A 524 1.98 24.64 55.70
N THR A 525 1.25 24.62 56.80
CA THR A 525 0.63 25.83 57.39
C THR A 525 1.63 26.78 58.05
N ASP A 526 2.87 26.32 58.29
CA ASP A 526 3.89 27.14 58.95
C ASP A 526 4.64 28.01 57.93
N TRP A 527 4.54 27.71 56.63
CA TRP A 527 5.14 28.51 55.56
C TRP A 527 4.41 29.84 55.37
N GLN A 528 5.14 30.95 55.55
CA GLN A 528 4.59 32.31 55.41
C GLN A 528 4.70 32.89 53.99
N GLY A 529 5.21 32.10 53.02
CA GLY A 529 5.43 32.52 51.64
C GLY A 529 6.88 32.92 51.31
N PHE A 530 7.10 33.38 50.08
CA PHE A 530 8.34 33.96 49.60
C PHE A 530 8.54 35.39 50.13
N ARG A 531 9.77 35.79 50.38
CA ARG A 531 10.15 37.17 50.67
C ARG A 531 10.13 37.99 49.39
N GLU A 532 9.68 39.23 49.52
CA GLU A 532 9.54 40.17 48.41
C GLU A 532 10.87 40.36 47.67
N ARG A 533 10.95 39.88 46.42
CA ARG A 533 12.07 40.12 45.52
C ARG A 533 11.66 39.97 44.05
N THR A 534 12.38 40.67 43.17
CA THR A 534 12.30 40.50 41.71
C THR A 534 13.47 39.64 41.23
N LEU A 535 13.17 38.63 40.42
CA LEU A 535 14.10 37.60 39.96
C LEU A 535 14.21 37.63 38.44
N LEU A 536 15.45 37.64 37.93
CA LEU A 536 15.76 37.46 36.51
C LEU A 536 16.23 36.02 36.21
N ASP A 537 16.62 35.30 37.25
CA ASP A 537 17.23 33.96 37.22
C ASP A 537 16.30 32.91 37.87
N PHE A 538 14.99 33.09 37.70
CA PHE A 538 13.98 32.16 38.20
C PHE A 538 13.83 30.94 37.28
N SER A 539 13.35 29.84 37.85
CA SER A 539 12.86 28.70 37.07
C SER A 539 11.53 28.23 37.67
N ILE A 540 10.46 28.32 36.89
CA ILE A 540 9.13 27.83 37.28
C ILE A 540 8.70 26.83 36.22
N THR A 541 8.65 25.56 36.61
CA THR A 541 8.32 24.44 35.72
C THR A 541 7.19 23.61 36.31
N GLY A 542 6.46 22.90 35.46
CA GLY A 542 5.32 22.10 35.88
C GLY A 542 4.99 21.06 34.82
N ILE A 543 4.19 20.06 35.20
CA ILE A 543 3.74 19.06 34.24
C ILE A 543 2.71 19.70 33.32
N ASN A 544 2.76 19.37 32.03
CA ASN A 544 1.66 19.67 31.13
C ASN A 544 0.48 18.76 31.46
N ASP A 545 -0.53 19.30 32.15
CA ASP A 545 -1.76 18.57 32.53
C ASP A 545 -2.75 18.41 31.36
N GLU A 546 -2.50 19.04 30.20
CA GLU A 546 -3.26 18.77 28.98
C GLU A 546 -2.88 17.39 28.45
N GLN A 547 -3.79 16.43 28.61
CA GLN A 547 -3.64 15.10 28.04
C GLN A 547 -3.75 15.19 26.51
N ASN A 548 -2.61 15.31 25.83
CA ASN A 548 -2.56 15.24 24.37
C ASN A 548 -2.94 13.82 23.92
N TRP A 549 -3.96 13.72 23.07
CA TRP A 549 -4.42 12.47 22.49
C TRP A 549 -4.15 12.46 20.99
N ILE A 550 -3.70 11.34 20.45
CA ILE A 550 -3.68 11.11 19.00
C ILE A 550 -5.02 10.50 18.60
N GLY A 551 -5.75 11.21 17.73
CA GLY A 551 -7.16 10.94 17.42
C GLY A 551 -8.06 12.10 17.88
N PRO A 552 -9.40 11.94 17.84
CA PRO A 552 -10.13 10.71 17.61
C PRO A 552 -10.16 10.28 16.14
N PHE A 553 -10.02 8.97 15.91
CA PHE A 553 -10.17 8.37 14.58
C PHE A 553 -11.32 7.35 14.58
N LEU A 554 -12.00 7.25 13.45
CA LEU A 554 -13.05 6.25 13.25
C LEU A 554 -12.42 4.86 13.08
N ALA A 555 -12.94 3.88 13.83
CA ALA A 555 -12.48 2.50 13.75
C ALA A 555 -12.96 1.78 12.47
N CYS A 556 -14.17 2.11 11.99
CA CYS A 556 -14.79 1.56 10.78
C CYS A 556 -15.28 2.68 9.84
N PRO A 557 -15.53 2.38 8.55
CA PRO A 557 -16.03 3.36 7.59
C PRO A 557 -17.34 4.00 8.05
N ASN A 558 -17.64 5.19 7.51
CA ASN A 558 -18.90 5.85 7.81
C ASN A 558 -20.10 5.00 7.36
N GLY A 559 -21.07 4.82 8.25
CA GLY A 559 -22.26 3.98 8.02
C GLY A 559 -22.10 2.49 8.37
N GLU A 560 -20.88 2.03 8.68
CA GLU A 560 -20.63 0.67 9.16
C GLU A 560 -20.56 0.62 10.69
N ALA A 561 -20.85 -0.54 11.26
CA ALA A 561 -20.81 -0.76 12.70
C ALA A 561 -19.98 -2.00 13.04
N THR A 562 -19.23 -1.93 14.13
CA THR A 562 -18.39 -3.01 14.63
C THR A 562 -18.63 -3.24 16.11
N ASN A 563 -18.37 -4.45 16.58
CA ASN A 563 -18.27 -4.78 18.00
C ASN A 563 -16.88 -5.31 18.38
N ARG A 564 -15.92 -5.29 17.44
CA ARG A 564 -14.58 -5.83 17.66
C ARG A 564 -13.55 -5.04 16.88
N MET A 565 -12.56 -4.52 17.60
CA MET A 565 -11.47 -3.75 17.00
C MET A 565 -10.11 -4.25 17.48
N GLU A 566 -9.07 -3.97 16.69
CA GLU A 566 -7.69 -4.35 16.98
C GLU A 566 -6.76 -3.16 16.78
N LEU A 567 -5.80 -3.00 17.70
CA LEU A 567 -4.75 -1.99 17.60
C LEU A 567 -3.38 -2.68 17.56
N ASN A 568 -2.52 -2.32 16.62
CA ASN A 568 -1.12 -2.73 16.64
C ASN A 568 -0.28 -1.62 17.30
N ILE A 569 0.45 -1.97 18.36
CA ILE A 569 1.43 -1.11 19.03
C ILE A 569 2.82 -1.68 18.77
N VAL A 570 3.77 -0.85 18.33
CA VAL A 570 5.10 -1.30 17.93
C VAL A 570 6.20 -0.45 18.55
N PHE A 571 7.31 -1.09 18.87
CA PHE A 571 8.53 -0.50 19.40
C PHE A 571 9.65 -0.71 18.37
N PRO A 572 9.84 0.24 17.43
CA PRO A 572 10.71 0.05 16.26
C PRO A 572 12.18 -0.18 16.63
N ALA A 573 12.66 0.52 17.66
CA ALA A 573 14.03 0.43 18.17
C ALA A 573 14.17 -0.54 19.36
N GLY A 574 13.19 -1.42 19.55
CA GLY A 574 13.05 -2.26 20.73
C GLY A 574 12.63 -1.48 21.98
N LEU A 575 12.69 -2.16 23.12
CA LEU A 575 12.29 -1.64 24.42
C LEU A 575 13.31 -2.10 25.47
N ALA A 576 14.16 -1.18 25.91
CA ALA A 576 15.27 -1.43 26.84
C ALA A 576 15.82 -0.15 27.50
N SER A 577 16.55 -0.29 28.60
CA SER A 577 17.30 0.81 29.23
C SER A 577 18.78 0.44 29.38
N TYR A 578 19.68 1.42 29.44
CA TYR A 578 21.10 1.19 29.70
C TYR A 578 21.57 1.92 30.96
N ASP A 579 22.34 1.22 31.79
CA ASP A 579 23.02 1.84 32.92
C ASP A 579 24.29 2.59 32.48
N LYS A 580 24.92 3.32 33.42
CA LYS A 580 26.18 4.05 33.18
C LYS A 580 27.36 3.17 32.76
N LYS A 581 27.23 1.84 32.84
CA LYS A 581 28.23 0.84 32.44
C LYS A 581 27.85 0.14 31.13
N GLY A 582 26.80 0.61 30.43
CA GLY A 582 26.31 0.03 29.19
C GLY A 582 25.56 -1.29 29.35
N ARG A 583 25.18 -1.68 30.58
CA ARG A 583 24.42 -2.92 30.81
C ARG A 583 22.95 -2.69 30.51
N ARG A 584 22.34 -3.64 29.80
CA ARG A 584 20.94 -3.60 29.40
C ARG A 584 20.01 -3.98 30.55
N GLY A 585 18.99 -3.17 30.78
CA GLY A 585 17.90 -3.38 31.74
C GLY A 585 16.53 -3.36 31.06
N SER A 586 15.48 -3.59 31.85
CA SER A 586 14.09 -3.54 31.37
C SER A 586 13.57 -2.10 31.38
N ARG A 587 12.89 -1.69 30.32
CA ARG A 587 12.19 -0.40 30.24
C ARG A 587 10.69 -0.65 30.12
N GLU A 588 9.91 0.14 30.84
CA GLU A 588 8.44 0.11 30.79
C GLU A 588 7.90 1.32 30.04
N VAL A 589 6.91 1.09 29.17
CA VAL A 589 6.08 2.12 28.53
C VAL A 589 4.62 1.80 28.83
N LYS A 590 3.87 2.83 29.23
CA LYS A 590 2.42 2.75 29.46
C LYS A 590 1.68 3.60 28.45
N ILE A 591 0.61 3.05 27.87
CA ILE A 591 -0.30 3.79 26.99
C ILE A 591 -1.72 3.70 27.52
N ALA A 592 -2.53 4.70 27.22
CA ALA A 592 -3.97 4.68 27.43
C ALA A 592 -4.65 4.74 26.06
N VAL A 593 -5.58 3.82 25.84
CA VAL A 593 -6.47 3.81 24.69
C VAL A 593 -7.85 4.19 25.19
N GLN A 594 -8.43 5.22 24.58
CA GLN A 594 -9.81 5.61 24.83
C GLN A 594 -10.66 5.33 23.60
N TYR A 595 -11.84 4.78 23.83
CA TYR A 595 -12.83 4.56 22.79
C TYR A 595 -14.22 4.96 23.28
N ARG A 596 -15.07 5.34 22.35
CA ARG A 596 -16.49 5.62 22.59
C ARG A 596 -17.30 5.41 21.32
N SER A 597 -18.61 5.28 21.42
CA SER A 597 -19.46 5.39 20.25
C SER A 597 -19.51 6.85 19.76
N VAL A 598 -19.60 7.08 18.45
CA VAL A 598 -19.60 8.44 17.83
C VAL A 598 -20.66 9.38 18.44
N ASN A 599 -21.77 8.85 18.94
CA ASN A 599 -22.86 9.63 19.54
C ASN A 599 -22.78 9.75 21.07
N ASP A 600 -21.73 9.20 21.68
CA ASP A 600 -21.54 9.23 23.13
C ASP A 600 -20.63 10.39 23.55
N THR A 601 -20.86 10.91 24.75
CA THR A 601 -20.02 11.94 25.35
C THR A 601 -18.93 11.35 26.25
N GLU A 602 -19.16 10.17 26.82
CA GLU A 602 -18.21 9.53 27.74
C GLU A 602 -17.18 8.67 26.99
N TRP A 603 -15.94 8.66 27.49
CA TRP A 603 -14.83 7.87 26.95
C TRP A 603 -14.52 6.69 27.88
N GLU A 604 -14.59 5.47 27.36
CA GLU A 604 -14.06 4.30 28.06
C GLU A 604 -12.54 4.27 27.91
N THR A 605 -11.81 4.02 29.00
CA THR A 605 -10.33 4.01 28.99
C THR A 605 -9.80 2.63 29.33
N LYS A 606 -8.85 2.16 28.52
CA LYS A 606 -8.10 0.92 28.75
C LYS A 606 -6.60 1.22 28.69
N GLU A 607 -5.90 0.93 29.79
CA GLU A 607 -4.46 1.11 29.88
C GLU A 607 -3.71 -0.18 29.55
N PHE A 608 -2.59 -0.04 28.83
CA PHE A 608 -1.68 -1.14 28.51
C PHE A 608 -0.28 -0.81 29.01
N ARG A 609 0.43 -1.84 29.47
CA ARG A 609 1.79 -1.74 30.00
C ARG A 609 2.69 -2.71 29.25
N TYR A 610 3.75 -2.18 28.65
CA TYR A 610 4.74 -2.95 27.92
C TYR A 610 6.07 -2.82 28.65
N SER A 611 6.68 -3.94 29.05
CA SER A 611 7.99 -3.97 29.71
C SER A 611 8.84 -5.09 29.13
N ARG A 612 10.01 -4.74 28.56
CA ARG A 612 10.95 -5.67 27.94
C ARG A 612 12.40 -5.17 28.11
N SER A 613 13.35 -6.06 27.80
CA SER A 613 14.78 -5.78 27.74
C SER A 613 15.37 -6.30 26.43
N THR A 614 14.97 -5.69 25.32
CA THR A 614 15.36 -6.10 23.96
C THR A 614 15.61 -4.90 23.05
N GLU A 615 16.58 -5.03 22.16
CA GLU A 615 16.91 -4.03 21.12
C GLU A 615 16.25 -4.36 19.78
N ASP A 616 15.72 -5.58 19.65
CA ASP A 616 15.03 -6.01 18.45
C ASP A 616 13.66 -5.33 18.40
N GLN A 617 13.20 -5.02 17.20
CA GLN A 617 11.84 -4.54 17.00
C GLN A 617 10.83 -5.55 17.56
N ILE A 618 9.89 -5.05 18.36
CA ILE A 618 8.78 -5.83 18.92
C ILE A 618 7.46 -5.11 18.69
N GLY A 619 6.37 -5.86 18.62
CA GLY A 619 5.04 -5.28 18.59
C GLY A 619 3.99 -6.18 19.23
N PHE A 620 2.81 -5.61 19.43
CA PHE A 620 1.69 -6.20 20.13
C PHE A 620 0.40 -5.86 19.38
N THR A 621 -0.46 -6.86 19.20
CA THR A 621 -1.82 -6.66 18.68
C THR A 621 -2.80 -6.76 19.84
N GLU A 622 -3.38 -5.63 20.23
CA GLU A 622 -4.39 -5.54 21.29
C GLU A 622 -5.78 -5.70 20.70
N VAL A 623 -6.56 -6.64 21.24
CA VAL A 623 -7.93 -6.92 20.80
C VAL A 623 -8.91 -6.29 21.79
N PHE A 624 -9.94 -5.65 21.26
CA PHE A 624 -11.02 -5.03 22.03
C PHE A 624 -12.34 -5.66 21.58
N GLU A 625 -13.04 -6.28 22.54
CA GLU A 625 -14.44 -6.66 22.41
C GLU A 625 -15.27 -5.49 22.95
N LEU A 626 -16.11 -4.91 22.11
CA LEU A 626 -16.86 -3.70 22.41
C LEU A 626 -18.26 -4.08 22.89
N PRO A 627 -18.87 -3.30 23.80
CA PRO A 627 -20.10 -3.69 24.49
C PRO A 627 -21.30 -3.82 23.55
N GLN A 628 -21.32 -3.07 22.46
CA GLN A 628 -22.39 -3.09 21.47
C GLN A 628 -21.86 -2.92 20.04
N GLN A 629 -22.65 -3.33 19.05
CA GLN A 629 -22.35 -3.07 17.65
C GLN A 629 -22.69 -1.61 17.32
N ALA A 630 -21.66 -0.79 17.10
CA ALA A 630 -21.81 0.63 16.81
C ALA A 630 -20.63 1.16 16.00
N GLN A 631 -20.69 2.42 15.58
CA GLN A 631 -19.53 3.14 15.07
C GLN A 631 -18.75 3.70 16.27
N TYR A 632 -17.44 3.47 16.29
CA TYR A 632 -16.57 3.87 17.39
C TYR A 632 -15.49 4.85 16.95
N GLU A 633 -15.24 5.84 17.82
CA GLU A 633 -14.07 6.70 17.78
C GLU A 633 -13.02 6.16 18.75
N VAL A 634 -11.75 6.20 18.35
CA VAL A 634 -10.62 5.72 19.14
C VAL A 634 -9.53 6.79 19.18
N ARG A 635 -8.96 7.02 20.36
CA ARG A 635 -7.80 7.87 20.55
C ARG A 635 -6.79 7.22 21.48
N VAL A 636 -5.51 7.45 21.25
CA VAL A 636 -4.42 6.82 21.99
C VAL A 636 -3.46 7.88 22.50
N ARG A 637 -2.96 7.71 23.72
CA ARG A 637 -1.87 8.51 24.25
C ARG A 637 -0.86 7.66 25.00
N ARG A 638 0.36 8.16 25.07
CA ARG A 638 1.39 7.65 25.99
C ARG A 638 1.20 8.26 27.38
N VAL A 639 1.17 7.41 28.40
CA VAL A 639 0.99 7.80 29.81
C VAL A 639 2.35 7.96 30.51
N SER A 640 3.32 7.13 30.17
CA SER A 640 4.67 7.18 30.74
C SER A 640 5.56 8.21 30.05
N ASP A 641 6.41 8.90 30.79
CA ASP A 641 7.37 9.87 30.24
C ASP A 641 8.31 9.25 29.19
N VAL A 642 8.76 10.08 28.25
CA VAL A 642 9.79 9.70 27.26
C VAL A 642 11.13 9.60 27.98
N GLY A 643 11.85 8.50 27.80
CA GLY A 643 13.15 8.30 28.41
C GLY A 643 14.25 9.11 27.70
N GLY A 644 15.35 9.35 28.41
CA GLY A 644 16.53 10.06 27.84
C GLY A 644 17.35 9.19 26.89
N GLY A 645 18.49 9.72 26.43
CA GLY A 645 19.35 9.08 25.41
C GLY A 645 19.92 7.68 25.77
N SER A 646 19.84 7.27 27.04
CA SER A 646 20.22 5.93 27.51
C SER A 646 19.06 4.92 27.51
N THR A 647 17.94 5.23 26.84
CA THR A 647 16.77 4.34 26.77
C THR A 647 16.29 4.15 25.34
N ARG A 648 15.71 2.97 25.07
CA ARG A 648 14.97 2.65 23.86
C ARG A 648 13.51 2.46 24.28
N ASP A 649 12.66 3.42 23.94
CA ASP A 649 11.26 3.39 24.32
C ASP A 649 10.33 4.09 23.32
N GLN A 650 10.77 4.21 22.06
CA GLN A 650 9.94 4.72 20.97
C GLN A 650 8.72 3.82 20.78
N CYS A 651 7.52 4.39 20.87
CA CYS A 651 6.26 3.66 20.89
C CYS A 651 5.33 4.23 19.83
N HIS A 652 4.99 3.43 18.83
CA HIS A 652 4.17 3.85 17.69
C HIS A 652 2.84 3.10 17.67
N TRP A 653 1.77 3.80 17.29
CA TRP A 653 0.48 3.21 16.95
C TRP A 653 0.46 2.87 15.45
N GLN A 654 0.65 1.58 15.14
CA GLN A 654 0.90 1.09 13.79
C GLN A 654 -0.37 0.92 12.95
N ALA A 655 -1.44 0.42 13.57
CA ALA A 655 -2.68 0.15 12.85
C ALA A 655 -3.88 0.21 13.81
N LEU A 656 -5.02 0.65 13.28
CA LEU A 656 -6.34 0.51 13.87
C LEU A 656 -7.22 -0.26 12.89
N ARG A 657 -7.85 -1.33 13.36
CA ARG A 657 -8.69 -2.18 12.52
C ARG A 657 -10.01 -2.50 13.19
N ALA A 658 -11.07 -2.61 12.40
CA ALA A 658 -12.37 -3.04 12.86
C ALA A 658 -12.85 -4.25 12.06
N LEU A 659 -13.47 -5.20 12.75
CA LEU A 659 -14.14 -6.33 12.11
C LEU A 659 -15.49 -5.85 11.59
N LEU A 660 -15.72 -5.96 10.28
CA LEU A 660 -17.01 -5.71 9.67
C LEU A 660 -17.89 -6.96 9.77
N THR A 661 -19.17 -6.77 10.03
CA THR A 661 -20.10 -7.89 10.26
C THR A 661 -20.59 -8.56 8.98
N SER A 662 -20.55 -7.85 7.85
CA SER A 662 -20.99 -8.39 6.57
C SER A 662 -19.84 -9.07 5.84
N ARG A 663 -19.95 -10.40 5.65
CA ARG A 663 -19.10 -11.18 4.73
C ARG A 663 -19.84 -12.40 4.19
N PRO A 664 -19.52 -12.87 2.97
CA PRO A 664 -20.00 -14.15 2.49
C PRO A 664 -19.47 -15.31 3.33
N THR A 665 -20.32 -16.28 3.65
CA THR A 665 -19.90 -17.54 4.30
C THR A 665 -19.49 -18.61 3.31
N ARG A 666 -19.82 -18.42 2.03
CA ARG A 666 -19.50 -19.31 0.91
C ARG A 666 -19.36 -18.50 -0.37
N TYR A 667 -18.57 -19.02 -1.30
CA TYR A 667 -18.35 -18.42 -2.61
C TYR A 667 -18.77 -19.40 -3.69
N GLU A 668 -19.99 -19.23 -4.21
CA GLU A 668 -20.56 -20.14 -5.21
C GLU A 668 -19.79 -20.04 -6.53
N GLY A 669 -19.42 -21.18 -7.09
CA GLY A 669 -18.68 -21.26 -8.34
C GLY A 669 -17.20 -20.82 -8.28
N LEU A 670 -16.65 -20.43 -7.12
CA LEU A 670 -15.28 -19.92 -7.00
C LEU A 670 -14.39 -20.83 -6.14
N THR A 671 -13.19 -21.14 -6.62
CA THR A 671 -12.15 -21.70 -5.75
C THR A 671 -11.38 -20.57 -5.08
N THR A 672 -11.23 -20.68 -3.77
CA THR A 672 -10.52 -19.69 -2.96
C THR A 672 -9.37 -20.34 -2.20
N ILE A 673 -8.38 -19.54 -1.83
CA ILE A 673 -7.24 -19.96 -1.03
C ILE A 673 -7.02 -18.98 0.11
N ALA A 674 -6.97 -19.51 1.33
CA ALA A 674 -6.62 -18.77 2.53
C ALA A 674 -5.16 -19.06 2.89
N LEU A 675 -4.36 -18.04 3.16
CA LEU A 675 -2.95 -18.18 3.54
C LEU A 675 -2.63 -17.38 4.80
N THR A 676 -1.72 -17.90 5.60
CA THR A 676 -1.01 -17.17 6.66
C THR A 676 0.47 -17.29 6.38
N VAL A 677 1.15 -16.16 6.31
CA VAL A 677 2.58 -16.08 6.03
C VAL A 677 3.25 -15.30 7.14
N ARG A 678 4.31 -15.86 7.74
CA ARG A 678 5.18 -15.11 8.65
C ARG A 678 6.03 -14.12 7.85
N THR A 679 5.91 -12.86 8.20
CA THR A 679 6.76 -11.79 7.69
C THR A 679 8.09 -11.84 8.45
N GLY A 680 9.20 -12.04 7.73
CA GLY A 680 10.56 -12.10 8.27
C GLY A 680 11.62 -12.02 7.19
N ASN A 681 12.90 -12.07 7.57
CA ASN A 681 14.05 -11.80 6.70
C ASN A 681 14.08 -12.63 5.40
N ARG A 682 13.55 -13.87 5.43
CA ARG A 682 13.48 -14.75 4.25
C ARG A 682 12.49 -14.26 3.19
N LEU A 683 11.39 -13.63 3.59
CA LEU A 683 10.43 -12.99 2.68
C LEU A 683 10.97 -11.62 2.22
N ALA A 684 11.67 -10.91 3.10
CA ALA A 684 12.28 -9.62 2.80
C ALA A 684 13.35 -9.72 1.68
N ALA A 685 14.13 -10.81 1.68
CA ALA A 685 15.18 -11.07 0.69
C ALA A 685 14.66 -11.33 -0.75
N GLN A 686 13.35 -11.53 -0.96
CA GLN A 686 12.80 -11.79 -2.29
C GLN A 686 12.45 -10.49 -3.02
N SER A 687 12.82 -10.43 -4.31
CA SER A 687 12.52 -9.29 -5.18
C SER A 687 11.04 -9.20 -5.58
N ASP A 688 10.35 -10.33 -5.70
CA ASP A 688 8.89 -10.45 -5.92
C ASP A 688 8.27 -11.25 -4.75
N ARG A 689 7.16 -10.76 -4.19
CA ARG A 689 6.48 -11.33 -3.01
C ARG A 689 5.04 -11.76 -3.32
N ARG A 690 4.61 -11.66 -4.59
CA ARG A 690 3.27 -12.07 -4.99
C ARG A 690 3.09 -13.57 -4.82
N ILE A 691 1.91 -13.94 -4.34
CA ILE A 691 1.47 -15.32 -4.33
C ILE A 691 1.05 -15.69 -5.75
N ASN A 692 1.63 -16.76 -6.27
CA ASN A 692 1.19 -17.39 -7.50
C ASN A 692 0.88 -18.87 -7.27
N VAL A 693 -0.10 -19.34 -8.02
CA VAL A 693 -0.61 -20.70 -7.94
C VAL A 693 -0.65 -21.28 -9.35
N VAL A 694 -0.05 -22.44 -9.55
CA VAL A 694 -0.28 -23.24 -10.76
C VAL A 694 -1.49 -24.13 -10.50
N ALA A 695 -2.64 -23.73 -11.02
CA ALA A 695 -3.91 -24.42 -10.86
C ALA A 695 -4.23 -25.27 -12.08
N THR A 696 -4.80 -26.45 -11.90
CA THR A 696 -5.32 -27.30 -12.99
C THR A 696 -6.84 -27.45 -12.89
N ARG A 697 -7.54 -26.99 -13.92
CA ARG A 697 -9.00 -27.04 -14.01
C ARG A 697 -9.50 -28.48 -14.08
N LEU A 698 -10.49 -28.78 -13.24
CA LEU A 698 -11.21 -30.04 -13.25
C LEU A 698 -12.52 -29.85 -14.03
N TYR A 699 -12.69 -30.62 -15.11
CA TYR A 699 -13.88 -30.60 -15.98
C TYR A 699 -14.94 -31.64 -15.58
N GLY A 700 -14.95 -32.08 -14.32
CA GLY A 700 -15.85 -33.13 -13.84
C GLY A 700 -15.47 -34.50 -14.42
N THR A 701 -16.29 -35.02 -15.34
CA THR A 701 -16.09 -36.34 -15.98
C THR A 701 -15.08 -36.32 -17.12
N GLN A 702 -14.76 -35.14 -17.67
CA GLN A 702 -13.82 -35.02 -18.77
C GLN A 702 -12.37 -34.92 -18.27
N PRO A 703 -11.39 -35.47 -19.03
CA PRO A 703 -9.98 -35.38 -18.66
C PRO A 703 -9.51 -33.92 -18.52
N SER A 704 -8.82 -33.62 -17.41
CA SER A 704 -8.26 -32.28 -17.19
C SER A 704 -7.24 -31.91 -18.27
N ARG A 705 -7.14 -30.63 -18.63
CA ARG A 705 -6.28 -30.09 -19.72
C ARG A 705 -6.60 -30.58 -21.14
N SER A 706 -7.50 -31.55 -21.31
CA SER A 706 -7.85 -32.02 -22.65
C SER A 706 -8.60 -30.95 -23.44
N ILE A 707 -8.32 -30.88 -24.74
CA ILE A 707 -9.03 -30.02 -25.71
C ILE A 707 -10.53 -30.34 -25.66
N LYS A 708 -10.87 -31.64 -25.73
CA LYS A 708 -12.23 -32.16 -25.56
C LYS A 708 -12.90 -31.61 -24.30
N GLY A 709 -12.25 -31.73 -23.14
CA GLY A 709 -12.80 -31.26 -21.87
C GLY A 709 -13.04 -29.75 -21.83
N ALA A 710 -12.11 -28.96 -22.38
CA ALA A 710 -12.27 -27.51 -22.52
C ALA A 710 -13.44 -27.16 -23.46
N PHE A 711 -13.56 -27.87 -24.58
CA PHE A 711 -14.61 -27.70 -25.58
C PHE A 711 -16.01 -27.92 -24.98
N TYR A 712 -16.22 -29.07 -24.33
CA TYR A 712 -17.48 -29.35 -23.63
C TYR A 712 -17.75 -28.36 -22.50
N HIS A 713 -16.71 -27.93 -21.77
CA HIS A 713 -16.88 -26.97 -20.68
C HIS A 713 -17.47 -25.63 -21.17
N VAL A 714 -16.95 -25.07 -22.27
CA VAL A 714 -17.48 -23.83 -22.83
C VAL A 714 -18.90 -24.03 -23.34
N LEU A 715 -19.17 -25.07 -24.13
CA LEU A 715 -20.51 -25.31 -24.70
C LEU A 715 -21.58 -25.54 -23.62
N ASN A 716 -21.27 -26.34 -22.60
CA ASN A 716 -22.16 -26.56 -21.47
C ASN A 716 -22.40 -25.26 -20.67
N SER A 717 -21.40 -24.38 -20.57
CA SER A 717 -21.56 -23.07 -19.91
C SER A 717 -22.48 -22.11 -20.68
N LEU A 718 -22.64 -22.31 -21.99
CA LEU A 718 -23.59 -21.60 -22.85
C LEU A 718 -25.00 -22.21 -22.80
N GLY A 719 -25.20 -23.32 -22.08
CA GLY A 719 -26.49 -24.02 -21.99
C GLY A 719 -26.77 -25.00 -23.13
N MET A 720 -25.78 -25.31 -23.97
CA MET A 720 -25.93 -26.35 -24.99
C MET A 720 -25.99 -27.73 -24.34
N ASN A 721 -26.87 -28.59 -24.84
CA ASN A 721 -26.98 -29.98 -24.39
C ASN A 721 -26.25 -30.93 -25.35
N ASN A 722 -26.07 -32.19 -24.95
CA ASN A 722 -25.36 -33.19 -25.75
C ASN A 722 -25.96 -33.43 -27.14
N ALA A 723 -27.25 -33.14 -27.38
CA ALA A 723 -27.88 -33.29 -28.70
C ALA A 723 -27.55 -32.14 -29.66
N GLN A 724 -26.95 -31.05 -29.16
CA GLN A 724 -26.50 -29.89 -29.95
C GLN A 724 -24.99 -29.91 -30.19
N ILE A 725 -24.31 -30.96 -29.75
CA ILE A 725 -22.86 -31.14 -29.88
C ILE A 725 -22.62 -32.39 -30.71
N ASP A 726 -21.74 -32.28 -31.69
CA ASP A 726 -21.30 -33.42 -32.50
C ASP A 726 -20.31 -34.27 -31.69
N ASN A 727 -20.85 -35.09 -30.79
CA ASN A 727 -20.03 -35.90 -29.90
C ASN A 727 -19.17 -36.90 -30.68
N MET A 728 -19.65 -37.41 -31.82
CA MET A 728 -18.93 -38.41 -32.61
C MET A 728 -17.65 -37.82 -33.20
N ALA A 729 -17.74 -36.68 -33.90
CA ALA A 729 -16.56 -36.02 -34.48
C ALA A 729 -15.55 -35.61 -33.41
N ILE A 730 -16.03 -35.04 -32.29
CA ILE A 730 -15.16 -34.64 -31.17
C ILE A 730 -14.46 -35.85 -30.53
N GLU A 731 -15.14 -36.99 -30.39
CA GLU A 731 -14.56 -38.22 -29.85
C GLU A 731 -13.52 -38.82 -30.80
N GLU A 732 -13.80 -38.81 -32.10
CA GLU A 732 -12.87 -39.27 -33.13
C GLU A 732 -11.61 -38.41 -33.15
N LEU A 733 -11.74 -37.08 -33.16
CA LEU A 733 -10.59 -36.16 -33.09
C LEU A 733 -9.77 -36.38 -31.82
N HIS A 734 -10.45 -36.58 -30.68
CA HIS A 734 -9.78 -36.84 -29.43
C HIS A 734 -8.95 -38.14 -29.45
N ASN A 735 -9.53 -39.23 -29.94
CA ASN A 735 -8.91 -40.55 -29.93
C ASN A 735 -7.84 -40.71 -31.01
N THR A 736 -8.02 -40.08 -32.17
CA THR A 736 -7.12 -40.22 -33.31
C THR A 736 -5.96 -39.22 -33.25
N TYR A 737 -6.21 -38.00 -32.77
CA TYR A 737 -5.23 -36.92 -32.82
C TYR A 737 -4.83 -36.37 -31.45
N TRP A 738 -5.79 -35.81 -30.70
CA TRP A 738 -5.45 -34.99 -29.54
C TRP A 738 -4.81 -35.79 -28.39
N SER A 739 -5.41 -36.92 -28.02
CA SER A 739 -4.92 -37.74 -26.91
C SER A 739 -3.59 -38.44 -27.25
N PRO A 740 -3.42 -39.13 -28.40
CA PRO A 740 -2.17 -39.82 -28.72
C PRO A 740 -0.96 -38.87 -28.86
N ARG A 741 -1.17 -37.65 -29.34
CA ARG A 741 -0.12 -36.64 -29.51
C ARG A 741 0.08 -35.75 -28.29
N ASN A 742 -0.67 -35.98 -27.20
CA ASN A 742 -0.67 -35.16 -26.00
C ASN A 742 -0.90 -33.66 -26.30
N GLU A 743 -1.82 -33.38 -27.21
CA GLU A 743 -2.26 -32.03 -27.53
C GLU A 743 -3.27 -31.57 -26.48
N LEU A 744 -2.88 -30.54 -25.72
CA LEU A 744 -3.58 -30.04 -24.55
C LEU A 744 -3.94 -28.56 -24.73
N PHE A 745 -4.91 -28.10 -23.96
CA PHE A 745 -5.31 -26.70 -23.92
C PHE A 745 -5.21 -26.12 -22.52
N ASP A 746 -4.38 -25.09 -22.38
CA ASP A 746 -4.04 -24.47 -21.11
C ASP A 746 -4.03 -22.94 -21.25
N TRP A 747 -5.05 -22.26 -20.73
CA TRP A 747 -5.24 -20.83 -20.95
C TRP A 747 -6.04 -20.17 -19.82
N SER A 748 -5.91 -18.84 -19.62
CA SER A 748 -6.66 -18.07 -18.63
C SER A 748 -7.26 -16.81 -19.24
N SER A 749 -8.52 -16.52 -18.92
CA SER A 749 -9.30 -15.41 -19.50
C SER A 749 -9.08 -14.06 -18.81
N GLU A 750 -7.95 -13.86 -18.12
CA GLU A 750 -7.72 -12.75 -17.17
C GLU A 750 -7.86 -11.32 -17.73
N SER A 751 -7.74 -11.14 -19.04
CA SER A 751 -7.79 -9.83 -19.72
C SER A 751 -8.73 -9.82 -20.93
N SER A 752 -9.49 -10.90 -21.14
CA SER A 752 -10.21 -11.11 -22.39
C SER A 752 -11.71 -10.82 -22.24
N SER A 753 -12.19 -9.75 -22.87
CA SER A 753 -13.61 -9.59 -23.24
C SER A 753 -13.96 -10.46 -24.45
N GLU A 754 -13.35 -11.63 -24.57
CA GLU A 754 -13.47 -12.49 -25.75
C GLU A 754 -14.80 -13.22 -25.75
N SER A 755 -15.41 -13.31 -26.94
CA SER A 755 -16.63 -14.09 -27.11
C SER A 755 -16.33 -15.58 -26.95
N ALA A 756 -17.33 -16.35 -26.55
CA ALA A 756 -17.20 -17.80 -26.44
C ALA A 756 -16.75 -18.45 -27.76
N LEU A 757 -17.18 -17.91 -28.92
CA LEU A 757 -16.72 -18.37 -30.24
C LEU A 757 -15.20 -18.24 -30.41
N LYS A 758 -14.60 -17.11 -29.99
CA LYS A 758 -13.14 -16.94 -30.06
C LYS A 758 -12.40 -17.92 -29.15
N VAL A 759 -12.95 -18.18 -27.96
CA VAL A 759 -12.40 -19.19 -27.03
C VAL A 759 -12.49 -20.59 -27.65
N MET A 760 -13.61 -20.95 -28.27
CA MET A 760 -13.78 -22.23 -28.98
C MET A 760 -12.80 -22.39 -30.14
N GLN A 761 -12.64 -21.35 -30.97
CA GLN A 761 -11.64 -21.35 -32.04
C GLN A 761 -10.22 -21.53 -31.47
N ARG A 762 -9.90 -20.92 -30.33
CA ARG A 762 -8.60 -21.07 -29.66
C ARG A 762 -8.38 -22.49 -29.14
N ILE A 763 -9.40 -23.09 -28.54
CA ILE A 763 -9.40 -24.49 -28.09
C ILE A 763 -9.08 -25.41 -29.28
N CYS A 764 -9.78 -25.26 -30.41
CA CYS A 764 -9.55 -26.07 -31.60
C CYS A 764 -8.16 -25.84 -32.21
N LYS A 765 -7.70 -24.58 -32.29
CA LYS A 765 -6.38 -24.23 -32.84
C LYS A 765 -5.22 -24.85 -32.06
N ALA A 766 -5.34 -25.01 -30.74
CA ALA A 766 -4.35 -25.72 -29.93
C ALA A 766 -4.18 -27.19 -30.35
N GLY A 767 -5.24 -27.80 -30.91
CA GLY A 767 -5.23 -29.13 -31.53
C GLY A 767 -5.13 -29.11 -33.05
N MET A 768 -4.60 -28.02 -33.63
CA MET A 768 -4.44 -27.79 -35.08
C MET A 768 -5.73 -27.99 -35.90
N GLY A 769 -6.88 -27.77 -35.27
CA GLY A 769 -8.20 -27.84 -35.90
C GLY A 769 -8.93 -26.51 -35.88
N GLU A 770 -10.16 -26.52 -36.38
CA GLU A 770 -11.06 -25.38 -36.41
C GLU A 770 -12.43 -25.75 -35.83
N PHE A 771 -13.12 -24.74 -35.34
CA PHE A 771 -14.50 -24.87 -34.85
C PHE A 771 -15.47 -24.73 -36.02
N LEU A 772 -16.47 -25.61 -36.09
CA LEU A 772 -17.50 -25.58 -37.11
C LEU A 772 -18.89 -25.71 -36.51
N LEU A 773 -19.88 -25.22 -37.26
CA LEU A 773 -21.29 -25.44 -36.99
C LEU A 773 -21.87 -26.16 -38.21
N THR A 774 -22.07 -27.47 -38.10
CA THR A 774 -22.58 -28.31 -39.20
C THR A 774 -23.87 -28.96 -38.76
N GLU A 775 -24.91 -28.90 -39.61
CA GLU A 775 -26.24 -29.46 -39.33
C GLU A 775 -26.87 -28.96 -38.01
N GLY A 776 -26.52 -27.74 -37.59
CA GLY A 776 -26.96 -27.17 -36.31
C GLY A 776 -26.27 -27.75 -35.08
N LEU A 777 -25.24 -28.59 -35.25
CA LEU A 777 -24.39 -29.13 -34.20
C LEU A 777 -23.09 -28.33 -34.09
N ALA A 778 -22.66 -28.07 -32.86
CA ALA A 778 -21.33 -27.55 -32.58
C ALA A 778 -20.30 -28.69 -32.70
N SER A 779 -19.37 -28.55 -33.63
CA SER A 779 -18.39 -29.58 -33.96
C SER A 779 -16.99 -28.96 -34.15
N ALA A 780 -16.00 -29.80 -34.42
CA ALA A 780 -14.65 -29.38 -34.76
C ALA A 780 -14.11 -30.29 -35.85
N TYR A 781 -13.24 -29.76 -36.70
CA TYR A 781 -12.53 -30.53 -37.70
C TYR A 781 -11.04 -30.26 -37.59
N ARG A 782 -10.25 -31.22 -38.05
CA ARG A 782 -8.81 -31.06 -38.18
C ARG A 782 -8.39 -31.33 -39.60
N GLU A 783 -7.61 -30.40 -40.14
CA GLU A 783 -6.94 -30.61 -41.41
C GLU A 783 -5.71 -31.51 -41.23
N GLY A 784 -5.46 -32.39 -42.18
CA GLY A 784 -4.35 -33.34 -42.14
C GLY A 784 -4.32 -34.21 -43.40
N ILE A 785 -3.43 -35.20 -43.41
CA ILE A 785 -3.38 -36.17 -44.51
C ILE A 785 -4.63 -37.04 -44.47
N LYS A 786 -5.53 -36.87 -45.44
CA LYS A 786 -6.77 -37.64 -45.55
C LYS A 786 -7.09 -38.06 -47.00
N PRO A 787 -7.87 -39.14 -47.19
CA PRO A 787 -8.43 -39.47 -48.50
C PRO A 787 -9.35 -38.35 -49.00
N TRP A 788 -9.61 -38.32 -50.30
CA TRP A 788 -10.68 -37.47 -50.83
C TRP A 788 -12.04 -38.01 -50.40
N ALA A 789 -12.95 -37.12 -50.06
CA ALA A 789 -14.32 -37.42 -49.67
C ALA A 789 -15.24 -37.51 -50.89
N GLY A 790 -15.03 -36.65 -51.90
CA GLY A 790 -15.91 -36.55 -53.05
C GLY A 790 -15.26 -35.94 -54.29
N ILE A 791 -16.06 -35.82 -55.36
CA ILE A 791 -15.66 -35.28 -56.66
C ILE A 791 -16.67 -34.21 -57.10
N ILE A 792 -16.16 -33.13 -57.70
CA ILE A 792 -16.97 -32.14 -58.43
C ILE A 792 -16.42 -32.09 -59.86
N SER A 793 -17.22 -32.56 -60.80
CA SER A 793 -16.88 -32.61 -62.22
C SER A 793 -17.69 -31.59 -63.03
N PRO A 794 -17.34 -31.33 -64.30
CA PRO A 794 -18.04 -30.34 -65.13
C PRO A 794 -19.55 -30.57 -65.24
N GLN A 795 -20.04 -31.77 -64.95
CA GLN A 795 -21.45 -32.09 -64.98
C GLN A 795 -22.21 -31.76 -63.70
N GLU A 796 -21.53 -31.61 -62.55
CA GLU A 796 -22.15 -31.09 -61.32
C GLU A 796 -22.08 -29.55 -61.26
N THR A 797 -21.26 -28.93 -62.11
CA THR A 797 -21.05 -27.48 -62.08
C THR A 797 -22.03 -26.73 -62.96
N THR A 798 -22.61 -25.65 -62.43
CA THR A 798 -23.41 -24.68 -63.18
C THR A 798 -22.55 -23.54 -63.74
N GLU A 799 -21.33 -23.37 -63.24
CA GLU A 799 -20.33 -22.40 -63.69
C GLU A 799 -18.97 -23.07 -63.89
N ASP A 800 -18.20 -22.62 -64.88
CA ASP A 800 -16.86 -23.15 -65.16
C ASP A 800 -15.96 -23.11 -63.91
N LEU A 801 -15.17 -24.17 -63.70
CA LEU A 801 -14.18 -24.23 -62.64
C LEU A 801 -13.12 -23.13 -62.83
N GLN A 802 -13.06 -22.18 -61.88
CA GLN A 802 -12.06 -21.14 -61.86
C GLN A 802 -10.89 -21.54 -60.98
N THR A 803 -9.67 -21.44 -61.52
CA THR A 803 -8.43 -21.62 -60.76
C THR A 803 -7.73 -20.28 -60.55
N GLY A 804 -7.67 -19.83 -59.31
CA GLY A 804 -6.89 -18.65 -58.90
C GLY A 804 -5.46 -19.04 -58.51
N PHE A 805 -4.45 -18.35 -59.06
CA PHE A 805 -3.04 -18.52 -58.70
C PHE A 805 -2.48 -17.28 -58.02
N THR A 806 -1.84 -17.45 -56.87
CA THR A 806 -1.10 -16.39 -56.18
C THR A 806 0.40 -16.55 -56.43
N ALA A 807 0.99 -15.63 -57.19
CA ALA A 807 2.42 -15.62 -57.45
C ALA A 807 3.21 -15.30 -56.17
N PRO A 808 4.39 -15.93 -55.95
CA PRO A 808 5.28 -15.55 -54.87
C PRO A 808 5.71 -14.08 -54.98
N SER A 809 5.74 -13.37 -53.86
CA SER A 809 6.15 -11.97 -53.75
C SER A 809 7.36 -11.81 -52.81
N GLU A 810 8.13 -10.72 -52.95
CA GLU A 810 9.16 -10.35 -51.97
C GLU A 810 8.58 -10.05 -50.58
N ASP A 811 7.27 -9.74 -50.53
CA ASP A 811 6.53 -9.52 -49.29
C ASP A 811 6.08 -10.82 -48.60
N ASP A 812 6.24 -11.99 -49.21
CA ASP A 812 5.91 -13.26 -48.58
C ASP A 812 6.88 -13.57 -47.45
N TYR A 813 6.37 -14.04 -46.32
CA TYR A 813 7.23 -14.57 -45.26
C TYR A 813 7.77 -15.95 -45.64
N ASP A 814 9.02 -16.21 -45.28
CA ASP A 814 9.74 -17.46 -45.52
C ASP A 814 10.22 -18.11 -44.21
N GLY A 815 9.78 -17.56 -43.07
CA GLY A 815 9.87 -18.15 -41.74
C GLY A 815 8.72 -17.69 -40.84
N VAL A 816 8.44 -18.44 -39.78
CA VAL A 816 7.44 -18.09 -38.76
C VAL A 816 8.08 -18.19 -37.38
N ASP A 817 7.91 -17.15 -36.55
CA ASP A 817 8.33 -17.14 -35.14
C ASP A 817 7.12 -17.28 -34.25
N VAL A 818 7.02 -18.42 -33.57
CA VAL A 818 5.89 -18.75 -32.71
C VAL A 818 6.22 -18.41 -31.27
N THR A 819 5.57 -17.39 -30.74
CA THR A 819 5.64 -17.03 -29.31
C THR A 819 4.59 -17.81 -28.53
N TYR A 820 5.01 -18.46 -27.44
CA TYR A 820 4.17 -19.26 -26.57
C TYR A 820 4.63 -19.12 -25.11
N ILE A 821 3.81 -19.54 -24.15
CA ILE A 821 4.20 -19.59 -22.74
C ILE A 821 4.74 -20.99 -22.44
N ASN A 822 5.98 -21.10 -21.98
CA ASN A 822 6.54 -22.41 -21.62
C ASN A 822 5.91 -22.94 -20.33
N GLY A 823 5.33 -24.15 -20.37
CA GLY A 823 4.61 -24.75 -19.23
C GLY A 823 5.47 -25.19 -18.03
N VAL A 824 6.79 -25.02 -18.11
CA VAL A 824 7.76 -25.30 -17.04
C VAL A 824 8.28 -24.00 -16.44
N THR A 825 8.78 -23.08 -17.28
CA THR A 825 9.39 -21.81 -16.85
C THR A 825 8.34 -20.72 -16.60
N TRP A 826 7.17 -20.82 -17.25
CA TRP A 826 6.13 -19.79 -17.32
C TRP A 826 6.64 -18.44 -17.84
N ALA A 827 7.70 -18.49 -18.65
CA ALA A 827 8.18 -17.36 -19.43
C ALA A 827 7.60 -17.44 -20.85
N GLU A 828 7.46 -16.30 -21.49
CA GLU A 828 7.23 -16.23 -22.93
C GLU A 828 8.54 -16.63 -23.63
N GLU A 829 8.42 -17.59 -24.54
CA GLU A 829 9.52 -18.10 -25.34
C GLU A 829 9.09 -18.11 -26.81
N THR A 830 10.04 -17.91 -27.72
CA THR A 830 9.78 -17.85 -29.16
C THR A 830 10.49 -19.00 -29.86
N ILE A 831 9.74 -19.74 -30.67
CA ILE A 831 10.22 -20.87 -31.46
C ILE A 831 10.34 -20.47 -32.92
N GLN A 832 11.52 -20.70 -33.48
CA GLN A 832 11.79 -20.39 -34.88
C GLN A 832 11.40 -21.58 -35.76
N CYS A 833 10.36 -21.41 -36.57
CA CYS A 833 9.92 -22.38 -37.56
C CYS A 833 10.56 -22.06 -38.91
N ARG A 834 11.45 -22.94 -39.38
CA ARG A 834 12.27 -22.78 -40.59
C ARG A 834 12.34 -24.09 -41.38
N THR A 835 12.46 -23.99 -42.70
CA THR A 835 12.77 -25.15 -43.55
C THR A 835 14.28 -25.39 -43.59
N LYS A 836 14.71 -26.63 -43.87
CA LYS A 836 16.15 -26.96 -43.96
C LYS A 836 16.87 -26.21 -45.08
N GLU A 837 16.13 -25.87 -46.14
CA GLU A 837 16.65 -25.18 -47.31
C GLU A 837 16.80 -23.67 -47.08
N ASN A 838 16.10 -23.10 -46.09
CA ASN A 838 16.14 -21.69 -45.76
C ASN A 838 16.23 -21.46 -44.23
N PRO A 839 17.41 -21.67 -43.63
CA PRO A 839 17.60 -21.47 -42.19
C PRO A 839 17.58 -19.99 -41.76
N THR A 840 17.83 -19.06 -42.70
CA THR A 840 17.90 -17.62 -42.46
C THR A 840 16.89 -16.89 -43.34
N PRO A 841 15.61 -16.80 -42.91
CA PRO A 841 14.54 -16.23 -43.70
C PRO A 841 14.76 -14.72 -43.90
N LYS A 842 14.29 -14.20 -45.04
CA LYS A 842 14.30 -12.77 -45.32
C LYS A 842 13.20 -12.03 -44.56
N LYS A 843 12.03 -12.65 -44.40
CA LYS A 843 10.87 -12.07 -43.72
C LYS A 843 10.22 -13.12 -42.83
N VAL A 844 9.99 -12.73 -41.58
CA VAL A 844 9.45 -13.62 -40.56
C VAL A 844 8.08 -13.12 -40.14
N GLU A 845 7.12 -14.04 -40.09
CA GLU A 845 5.82 -13.77 -39.47
C GLU A 845 5.89 -14.05 -37.97
N ASP A 846 5.50 -13.07 -37.15
CA ASP A 846 5.32 -13.25 -35.72
C ASP A 846 3.92 -13.84 -35.44
N TYR A 847 3.87 -15.02 -34.84
CA TYR A 847 2.63 -15.73 -34.52
C TYR A 847 2.56 -16.05 -33.01
N GLN A 848 1.40 -15.80 -32.40
CA GLN A 848 1.17 -16.12 -30.99
C GLN A 848 0.34 -17.40 -30.85
N ALA A 849 0.91 -18.43 -30.23
CA ALA A 849 0.24 -19.70 -29.97
C ALA A 849 -0.42 -19.71 -28.59
N ASP A 850 -1.57 -19.05 -28.47
CA ASP A 850 -2.33 -19.01 -27.23
C ASP A 850 -2.89 -20.39 -26.86
N GLY A 851 -2.78 -20.75 -25.57
CA GLY A 851 -3.31 -22.01 -25.05
C GLY A 851 -2.38 -23.21 -25.17
N VAL A 852 -1.20 -23.03 -25.79
CA VAL A 852 -0.20 -24.08 -26.02
C VAL A 852 1.00 -23.86 -25.10
N LEU A 853 1.30 -24.84 -24.25
CA LEU A 853 2.43 -24.77 -23.30
C LEU A 853 3.64 -25.64 -23.68
N ASN A 854 3.52 -26.45 -24.74
CA ASN A 854 4.54 -27.41 -25.16
C ASN A 854 5.29 -26.87 -26.40
N PRO A 855 6.63 -26.77 -26.36
CA PRO A 855 7.41 -26.28 -27.50
C PRO A 855 7.22 -27.10 -28.77
N THR A 856 7.13 -28.43 -28.67
CA THR A 856 6.92 -29.29 -29.84
C THR A 856 5.60 -28.98 -30.54
N ILE A 857 4.53 -28.70 -29.79
CA ILE A 857 3.22 -28.38 -30.37
C ILE A 857 3.25 -26.99 -31.03
N ALA A 858 3.85 -26.01 -30.37
CA ALA A 858 4.04 -24.68 -30.94
C ALA A 858 4.86 -24.73 -32.24
N TYR A 859 5.91 -25.55 -32.29
CA TYR A 859 6.69 -25.82 -33.50
C TYR A 859 5.85 -26.43 -34.63
N ARG A 860 5.04 -27.46 -34.33
CA ARG A 860 4.16 -28.11 -35.32
C ARG A 860 3.16 -27.13 -35.93
N ILE A 861 2.52 -26.30 -35.10
CA ILE A 861 1.59 -25.26 -35.55
C ILE A 861 2.30 -24.26 -36.48
N GLY A 862 3.48 -23.77 -36.08
CA GLY A 862 4.26 -22.81 -36.87
C GLY A 862 4.78 -23.39 -38.18
N MET A 863 5.30 -24.63 -38.17
CA MET A 863 5.75 -25.30 -39.39
C MET A 863 4.61 -25.57 -40.36
N ARG A 864 3.44 -26.02 -39.88
CA ARG A 864 2.26 -26.20 -40.72
C ARG A 864 1.82 -24.89 -41.38
N ARG A 865 1.82 -23.78 -40.62
CA ARG A 865 1.53 -22.44 -41.13
C ARG A 865 2.51 -22.01 -42.22
N LEU A 866 3.82 -22.20 -41.96
CA LEU A 866 4.88 -21.92 -42.93
C LEU A 866 4.73 -22.76 -44.21
N MET A 867 4.53 -24.08 -44.09
CA MET A 867 4.42 -24.97 -45.25
C MET A 867 3.20 -24.63 -46.12
N LYS A 868 2.07 -24.24 -45.51
CA LYS A 868 0.92 -23.76 -46.26
C LYS A 868 1.23 -22.47 -47.01
N HIS A 869 1.81 -21.47 -46.35
CA HIS A 869 2.14 -20.19 -47.01
C HIS A 869 3.13 -20.34 -48.17
N LEU A 870 4.14 -21.21 -48.01
CA LEU A 870 5.12 -21.48 -49.06
C LEU A 870 4.49 -22.17 -50.27
N HIS A 871 3.65 -23.18 -50.04
CA HIS A 871 3.27 -24.15 -51.09
C HIS A 871 1.81 -24.08 -51.57
N GLN A 872 0.88 -23.51 -50.80
CA GLN A 872 -0.54 -23.40 -51.15
C GLN A 872 -0.77 -22.15 -52.01
N ARG A 873 -0.60 -22.30 -53.33
CA ARG A 873 -0.64 -21.17 -54.28
C ARG A 873 -1.84 -21.18 -55.20
N LEU A 874 -2.63 -22.26 -55.18
CA LEU A 874 -3.85 -22.40 -55.97
C LEU A 874 -5.10 -22.34 -55.09
N SER A 875 -6.15 -21.77 -55.66
CA SER A 875 -7.51 -21.75 -55.14
C SER A 875 -8.47 -22.15 -56.26
N TYR A 876 -9.56 -22.79 -55.90
CA TYR A 876 -10.56 -23.30 -56.82
C TYR A 876 -11.92 -22.74 -56.42
N SER A 877 -12.67 -22.24 -57.39
CA SER A 877 -14.05 -21.79 -57.18
C SER A 877 -14.94 -22.19 -58.33
N THR A 878 -16.16 -22.59 -58.02
CA THR A 878 -17.20 -22.97 -58.98
C THR A 878 -18.56 -22.89 -58.30
N ALA A 879 -19.63 -23.04 -59.06
CA ALA A 879 -20.99 -23.17 -58.54
C ALA A 879 -21.55 -24.54 -58.94
N THR A 880 -22.30 -25.17 -58.04
CA THR A 880 -23.08 -26.38 -58.32
C THR A 880 -24.56 -26.09 -58.11
N GLU A 881 -25.43 -27.05 -58.43
CA GLU A 881 -26.77 -27.09 -57.84
C GLU A 881 -26.69 -27.45 -56.34
N LEU A 882 -27.49 -28.40 -55.86
CA LEU A 882 -27.48 -28.84 -54.45
C LEU A 882 -26.37 -29.85 -54.13
N ASP A 883 -25.61 -30.33 -55.13
CA ASP A 883 -24.58 -31.36 -54.96
C ASP A 883 -23.48 -31.00 -53.96
N ALA A 884 -23.09 -29.73 -53.87
CA ALA A 884 -22.07 -29.30 -52.92
C ALA A 884 -22.48 -29.48 -51.45
N LEU A 885 -23.79 -29.58 -51.15
CA LEU A 885 -24.30 -29.78 -49.79
C LEU A 885 -24.04 -31.18 -49.23
N CYS A 886 -23.56 -32.12 -50.06
CA CYS A 886 -23.07 -33.41 -49.61
C CYS A 886 -21.69 -33.33 -48.90
N TYR A 887 -21.03 -32.17 -48.95
CA TYR A 887 -19.69 -31.95 -48.42
C TYR A 887 -19.67 -30.93 -47.27
N ASN A 888 -18.62 -30.98 -46.45
CA ASN A 888 -18.40 -30.05 -45.37
C ASN A 888 -17.10 -29.24 -45.55
N VAL A 889 -17.04 -28.10 -44.86
CA VAL A 889 -15.78 -27.33 -44.73
C VAL A 889 -14.69 -28.24 -44.16
N GLY A 890 -13.53 -28.19 -44.80
CA GLY A 890 -12.40 -29.04 -44.49
C GLY A 890 -12.30 -30.31 -45.31
N ASP A 891 -13.36 -30.77 -46.00
CA ASP A 891 -13.29 -31.99 -46.82
C ASP A 891 -12.34 -31.86 -48.00
N ARG A 892 -11.66 -32.98 -48.32
CA ARG A 892 -10.79 -33.04 -49.50
C ARG A 892 -11.63 -33.46 -50.70
N ILE A 893 -11.75 -32.61 -51.69
CA ILE A 893 -12.52 -32.83 -52.90
C ILE A 893 -11.59 -32.86 -54.11
N VAL A 894 -11.89 -33.73 -55.08
CA VAL A 894 -11.22 -33.72 -56.38
C VAL A 894 -12.08 -32.93 -57.35
N PHE A 895 -11.55 -31.80 -57.85
CA PHE A 895 -12.17 -31.04 -58.91
C PHE A 895 -11.63 -31.49 -60.26
N THR A 896 -12.49 -31.65 -61.25
CA THR A 896 -12.07 -32.02 -62.61
C THR A 896 -12.60 -31.01 -63.61
N ASP A 897 -11.90 -30.86 -64.73
CA ASP A 897 -12.26 -29.97 -65.83
C ASP A 897 -12.40 -30.74 -67.14
N ASP A 898 -12.89 -30.06 -68.17
CA ASP A 898 -13.04 -30.53 -69.55
C ASP A 898 -11.91 -30.05 -70.48
N ILE A 899 -10.79 -29.54 -69.93
CA ILE A 899 -9.65 -29.05 -70.71
C ILE A 899 -8.88 -30.25 -71.27
N PRO A 900 -8.78 -30.41 -72.61
CA PRO A 900 -8.18 -31.61 -73.21
C PRO A 900 -6.72 -31.89 -72.80
N SER A 901 -5.97 -30.86 -72.39
CA SER A 901 -4.59 -31.01 -71.93
C SER A 901 -4.45 -31.73 -70.59
N ASN A 902 -5.47 -31.66 -69.74
CA ASN A 902 -5.45 -32.21 -68.39
C ASN A 902 -5.75 -33.72 -68.35
N LYS A 903 -6.15 -34.30 -69.49
CA LYS A 903 -6.36 -35.75 -69.67
C LYS A 903 -7.33 -36.33 -68.64
N THR A 904 -8.42 -35.62 -68.39
CA THR A 904 -9.57 -36.03 -67.60
C THR A 904 -10.79 -36.08 -68.51
N ILE A 905 -11.61 -37.12 -68.36
CA ILE A 905 -12.88 -37.29 -69.06
C ILE A 905 -13.91 -37.66 -68.00
N SER A 906 -14.96 -36.85 -67.87
CA SER A 906 -16.07 -37.16 -66.97
C SER A 906 -17.24 -37.74 -67.76
N CYS A 907 -17.74 -38.88 -67.29
CA CYS A 907 -18.79 -39.64 -67.96
C CYS A 907 -19.92 -40.00 -66.98
N LEU A 908 -21.14 -40.11 -67.49
CA LEU A 908 -22.24 -40.82 -66.83
C LEU A 908 -22.09 -42.32 -67.04
N VAL A 909 -22.26 -43.11 -65.98
CA VAL A 909 -22.40 -44.57 -66.09
C VAL A 909 -23.81 -44.86 -66.60
N MET A 910 -23.93 -45.40 -67.80
CA MET A 910 -25.19 -45.74 -68.47
C MET A 910 -25.63 -47.19 -68.20
N GLY A 911 -24.71 -48.05 -67.77
CA GLY A 911 -24.99 -49.44 -67.47
C GLY A 911 -23.92 -50.03 -66.56
N MET A 912 -24.34 -50.88 -65.65
CA MET A 912 -23.47 -51.59 -64.71
C MET A 912 -23.90 -53.06 -64.64
N SER A 913 -22.91 -53.96 -64.73
CA SER A 913 -23.08 -55.39 -64.45
C SER A 913 -21.84 -55.90 -63.75
N HIS A 914 -21.98 -56.83 -62.80
CA HIS A 914 -20.83 -57.37 -62.08
C HIS A 914 -20.90 -58.88 -61.88
N ASP A 915 -19.74 -59.49 -61.66
CA ASP A 915 -19.58 -60.86 -61.19
C ASP A 915 -18.63 -60.89 -59.96
N GLN A 916 -18.25 -62.09 -59.50
CA GLN A 916 -17.39 -62.25 -58.32
C GLN A 916 -15.96 -61.70 -58.49
N GLY A 917 -15.54 -61.33 -59.71
CA GLY A 917 -14.19 -60.89 -60.04
C GLY A 917 -14.10 -59.46 -60.59
N GLN A 918 -15.10 -59.00 -61.35
CA GLN A 918 -15.07 -57.70 -62.04
C GLN A 918 -16.43 -57.01 -62.10
N ILE A 919 -16.39 -55.68 -62.19
CA ILE A 919 -17.54 -54.82 -62.49
C ILE A 919 -17.31 -54.25 -63.89
N THR A 920 -18.27 -54.46 -64.79
CA THR A 920 -18.29 -53.90 -66.14
C THR A 920 -19.21 -52.69 -66.17
N LEU A 921 -18.69 -51.57 -66.69
CA LEU A 921 -19.38 -50.30 -66.79
C LEU A 921 -19.45 -49.87 -68.25
N THR A 922 -20.62 -49.38 -68.67
CA THR A 922 -20.84 -48.69 -69.95
C THR A 922 -21.05 -47.21 -69.68
N VAL A 923 -20.40 -46.33 -70.43
CA VAL A 923 -20.41 -44.87 -70.24
C VAL A 923 -20.96 -44.12 -71.45
N ASN A 924 -21.32 -42.85 -71.28
CA ASN A 924 -21.88 -42.02 -72.37
C ASN A 924 -20.83 -41.30 -73.24
N GLU A 925 -19.62 -41.07 -72.74
CA GLU A 925 -18.52 -40.40 -73.45
C GLU A 925 -17.43 -41.40 -73.89
N PRO A 926 -16.77 -41.20 -75.05
CA PRO A 926 -15.68 -42.07 -75.50
C PRO A 926 -14.43 -41.93 -74.65
N LEU A 927 -13.86 -43.06 -74.22
CA LEU A 927 -12.69 -43.14 -73.35
C LEU A 927 -11.37 -43.09 -74.15
N ASP A 928 -10.47 -42.18 -73.77
CA ASP A 928 -9.14 -42.07 -74.38
C ASP A 928 -8.08 -42.96 -73.70
N TRP A 929 -7.94 -44.19 -74.19
CA TRP A 929 -6.93 -45.15 -73.71
C TRP A 929 -5.48 -44.80 -74.07
N SER A 930 -5.23 -43.69 -74.79
CA SER A 930 -3.88 -43.16 -75.00
C SER A 930 -3.28 -42.50 -73.75
N PHE A 931 -4.10 -42.27 -72.71
CA PHE A 931 -3.64 -41.73 -71.44
C PHE A 931 -2.57 -42.62 -70.81
N GLU A 932 -1.56 -41.99 -70.23
CA GLU A 932 -0.47 -42.73 -69.59
C GLU A 932 -1.01 -43.40 -68.32
N GLN A 933 -0.91 -44.73 -68.27
CA GLN A 933 -1.44 -45.58 -67.19
C GLN A 933 -2.87 -45.16 -66.78
N PRO A 934 -3.88 -45.44 -67.62
CA PRO A 934 -5.24 -45.00 -67.36
C PRO A 934 -5.75 -45.45 -65.99
N ARG A 935 -6.53 -44.58 -65.35
CA ARG A 935 -7.17 -44.77 -64.05
C ARG A 935 -8.60 -44.27 -64.14
N CYS A 936 -9.42 -44.66 -63.17
CA CYS A 936 -10.72 -44.04 -63.01
C CYS A 936 -11.09 -43.83 -61.54
N LEU A 937 -11.96 -42.87 -61.32
CA LEU A 937 -12.68 -42.65 -60.08
C LEU A 937 -14.18 -42.77 -60.35
N ILE A 938 -14.93 -43.15 -59.33
CA ILE A 938 -16.38 -43.18 -59.37
C ILE A 938 -16.90 -42.24 -58.31
N ARG A 939 -17.69 -41.25 -58.72
CA ARG A 939 -18.53 -40.47 -57.82
C ARG A 939 -19.84 -41.24 -57.63
N LEU A 940 -20.10 -41.64 -56.40
CA LEU A 940 -21.33 -42.31 -56.00
C LEU A 940 -22.48 -41.29 -55.88
N GLN A 941 -23.70 -41.81 -55.81
CA GLN A 941 -24.92 -40.99 -55.82
C GLN A 941 -25.11 -40.17 -54.53
N ASP A 942 -24.41 -40.54 -53.45
CA ASP A 942 -24.35 -39.78 -52.20
C ASP A 942 -23.26 -38.67 -52.20
N GLY A 943 -22.56 -38.48 -53.34
CA GLY A 943 -21.45 -37.55 -53.48
C GLY A 943 -20.10 -38.12 -53.07
N SER A 944 -20.05 -39.28 -52.41
CA SER A 944 -18.79 -39.89 -52.01
C SER A 944 -17.99 -40.37 -53.22
N ALA A 945 -16.66 -40.46 -53.07
CA ALA A 945 -15.76 -40.85 -54.15
C ALA A 945 -15.04 -42.17 -53.86
N SER A 946 -14.91 -43.01 -54.88
CA SER A 946 -14.09 -44.22 -54.80
C SER A 946 -12.60 -43.88 -54.64
N ARG A 947 -11.81 -44.83 -54.17
CA ARG A 947 -10.35 -44.80 -54.38
C ARG A 947 -10.01 -44.81 -55.88
N LEU A 948 -8.75 -44.54 -56.21
CA LEU A 948 -8.27 -44.59 -57.59
C LEU A 948 -8.25 -46.05 -58.09
N LEU A 949 -9.04 -46.33 -59.13
CA LEU A 949 -9.23 -47.67 -59.68
C LEU A 949 -8.39 -47.87 -60.95
N ILE A 950 -8.09 -49.13 -61.26
CA ILE A 950 -7.36 -49.53 -62.47
C ILE A 950 -8.38 -50.14 -63.44
N PRO A 951 -8.78 -49.42 -64.50
CA PRO A 951 -9.70 -49.92 -65.50
C PRO A 951 -8.97 -50.81 -66.52
N THR A 952 -9.70 -51.78 -67.08
CA THR A 952 -9.28 -52.63 -68.20
C THR A 952 -10.18 -52.36 -69.40
N GLN A 953 -9.58 -52.13 -70.56
CA GLN A 953 -10.28 -51.78 -71.79
C GLN A 953 -11.16 -52.93 -72.29
N ILE A 954 -12.43 -52.64 -72.57
CA ILE A 954 -13.32 -53.52 -73.34
C ILE A 954 -13.48 -52.93 -74.74
N ASP A 955 -13.97 -51.68 -74.81
CA ASP A 955 -14.06 -50.89 -76.04
C ASP A 955 -13.93 -49.37 -75.75
N GLU A 956 -14.43 -48.53 -76.66
CA GLU A 956 -14.37 -47.06 -76.52
C GLU A 956 -15.39 -46.51 -75.51
N TYR A 957 -16.50 -47.21 -75.24
CA TYR A 957 -17.57 -46.79 -74.33
C TYR A 957 -17.78 -47.75 -73.14
N ALA A 958 -16.96 -48.81 -73.04
CA ALA A 958 -17.04 -49.79 -71.97
C ALA A 958 -15.68 -50.12 -71.36
N LEU A 959 -15.67 -50.29 -70.04
CA LEU A 959 -14.50 -50.70 -69.27
C LEU A 959 -14.88 -51.70 -68.18
N SER A 960 -13.89 -52.45 -67.70
CA SER A 960 -14.04 -53.27 -66.49
C SER A 960 -13.09 -52.82 -65.38
N ILE A 961 -13.52 -52.93 -64.13
CA ILE A 961 -12.70 -52.71 -62.94
C ILE A 961 -12.76 -53.95 -62.04
N PRO A 962 -11.75 -54.19 -61.19
CA PRO A 962 -11.82 -55.27 -60.19
C PRO A 962 -13.03 -55.09 -59.26
N PHE A 963 -13.72 -56.17 -58.94
CA PHE A 963 -14.81 -56.15 -57.96
C PHE A 963 -14.27 -55.70 -56.58
N SER A 964 -15.01 -54.80 -55.92
CA SER A 964 -14.71 -54.32 -54.58
C SER A 964 -15.99 -54.11 -53.81
N SER A 965 -16.11 -54.72 -52.63
CA SER A 965 -17.27 -54.51 -51.75
C SER A 965 -17.39 -53.07 -51.24
N GLU A 966 -16.29 -52.29 -51.29
CA GLU A 966 -16.30 -50.86 -50.93
C GLU A 966 -17.15 -49.99 -51.88
N LEU A 967 -17.35 -50.42 -53.13
CA LEU A 967 -18.15 -49.68 -54.09
C LEU A 967 -19.66 -49.90 -53.92
N ASP A 968 -20.04 -50.94 -53.17
CA ASP A 968 -21.42 -51.35 -52.90
C ASP A 968 -22.33 -51.24 -54.14
N VAL A 969 -21.91 -51.85 -55.25
CA VAL A 969 -22.57 -51.70 -56.56
C VAL A 969 -24.03 -52.15 -56.58
N ASP A 970 -24.45 -53.00 -55.63
CA ASP A 970 -25.84 -53.43 -55.49
C ASP A 970 -26.76 -52.33 -54.94
N SER A 971 -26.18 -51.27 -54.34
CA SER A 971 -26.91 -50.09 -53.87
C SER A 971 -27.14 -49.03 -54.97
N TRP A 972 -26.48 -49.18 -56.13
CA TRP A 972 -26.53 -48.17 -57.18
C TRP A 972 -27.87 -48.19 -57.91
N ILE A 973 -28.49 -47.02 -58.02
CA ILE A 973 -29.79 -46.85 -58.67
C ILE A 973 -29.54 -46.40 -60.11
N MET A 974 -29.63 -47.34 -61.06
CA MET A 974 -29.34 -47.09 -62.48
C MET A 974 -30.58 -46.75 -63.33
N ASP A 975 -31.78 -47.18 -62.91
CA ASP A 975 -33.02 -47.16 -63.71
C ASP A 975 -34.12 -46.23 -63.13
N ASP A 976 -33.74 -45.15 -62.45
CA ASP A 976 -34.68 -44.17 -61.89
C ASP A 976 -34.51 -42.78 -62.56
N PRO A 977 -35.55 -42.22 -63.20
CA PRO A 977 -35.45 -40.90 -63.84
C PRO A 977 -35.29 -39.72 -62.86
N TYR A 978 -35.47 -39.94 -61.56
CA TYR A 978 -35.32 -38.91 -60.52
C TYR A 978 -33.95 -38.93 -59.81
N ILE A 979 -33.11 -39.93 -60.09
CA ILE A 979 -31.80 -40.08 -59.46
C ILE A 979 -30.75 -40.19 -60.55
N GLU A 980 -29.75 -39.30 -60.52
CA GLU A 980 -28.64 -39.37 -61.49
C GLU A 980 -27.80 -40.64 -61.25
N PRO A 981 -27.37 -41.36 -62.30
CA PRO A 981 -26.51 -42.51 -62.12
C PRO A 981 -25.10 -42.08 -61.67
N PRO A 982 -24.29 -42.99 -61.12
CA PRO A 982 -22.91 -42.69 -60.73
C PRO A 982 -22.10 -42.07 -61.87
N ARG A 983 -21.14 -41.22 -61.52
CA ARG A 983 -20.24 -40.59 -62.51
C ARG A 983 -18.89 -41.29 -62.51
N LEU A 984 -18.35 -41.52 -63.69
CA LEU A 984 -17.01 -42.07 -63.88
C LEU A 984 -16.08 -40.97 -64.37
N ILE A 985 -15.00 -40.72 -63.64
CA ILE A 985 -13.92 -39.86 -64.08
C ILE A 985 -12.80 -40.75 -64.60
N PHE A 986 -12.56 -40.73 -65.90
CA PHE A 986 -11.43 -41.41 -66.53
C PHE A 986 -10.24 -40.46 -66.64
N CYS A 987 -9.09 -40.86 -66.12
CA CYS A 987 -7.92 -39.97 -66.00
C CYS A 987 -6.59 -40.71 -66.15
N SER A 988 -5.49 -39.97 -66.18
CA SER A 988 -4.13 -40.55 -66.11
C SER A 988 -3.72 -40.82 -64.66
N SER A 989 -2.81 -41.76 -64.42
CA SER A 989 -2.22 -41.97 -63.08
C SER A 989 -1.40 -40.77 -62.57
N LYS A 990 -0.95 -39.87 -63.47
CA LYS A 990 -0.16 -38.68 -63.12
C LYS A 990 -1.02 -37.48 -62.72
N TYR A 991 -2.26 -37.42 -63.19
CA TYR A 991 -3.15 -36.30 -62.98
C TYR A 991 -4.58 -36.82 -62.86
N VAL A 992 -5.10 -36.78 -61.63
CA VAL A 992 -6.43 -37.31 -61.27
C VAL A 992 -7.47 -36.18 -61.23
N GLY A 993 -7.02 -34.93 -61.25
CA GLY A 993 -7.80 -33.71 -61.06
C GLY A 993 -7.06 -32.74 -60.15
N TYR A 994 -7.72 -31.66 -59.76
CA TYR A 994 -7.25 -30.70 -58.79
C TYR A 994 -7.71 -31.10 -57.38
N ASP A 995 -6.75 -31.40 -56.51
CA ASP A 995 -7.03 -31.68 -55.10
C ASP A 995 -7.30 -30.36 -54.35
N GLY A 996 -8.50 -30.20 -53.80
CA GLY A 996 -8.89 -29.05 -52.99
C GLY A 996 -9.36 -29.43 -51.58
N ILE A 997 -9.04 -28.61 -50.58
CA ILE A 997 -9.73 -28.60 -49.27
C ILE A 997 -10.84 -27.57 -49.33
N MET A 998 -12.06 -28.01 -49.06
CA MET A 998 -13.25 -27.16 -48.97
C MET A 998 -13.04 -26.07 -47.91
N GLN A 999 -13.25 -24.80 -48.28
CA GLN A 999 -13.17 -23.66 -47.36
C GLN A 999 -14.56 -23.11 -47.07
N GLU A 1000 -15.41 -23.04 -48.09
CA GLU A 1000 -16.71 -22.41 -48.00
C GLU A 1000 -17.69 -23.06 -48.99
N ILE A 1001 -18.92 -23.26 -48.52
CA ILE A 1001 -20.07 -23.67 -49.33
C ILE A 1001 -21.19 -22.69 -49.00
N THR A 1002 -21.59 -21.87 -49.98
CA THR A 1002 -22.55 -20.78 -49.78
C THR A 1002 -23.77 -21.00 -50.66
N PRO A 1003 -24.93 -21.41 -50.07
CA PRO A 1003 -26.18 -21.54 -50.81
C PRO A 1003 -26.70 -20.16 -51.24
N ASN A 1004 -27.06 -20.04 -52.52
CA ASN A 1004 -27.64 -18.85 -53.10
C ASN A 1004 -29.17 -18.92 -53.14
N SER A 1005 -29.82 -17.76 -53.27
CA SER A 1005 -31.29 -17.68 -53.36
C SER A 1005 -31.89 -18.31 -54.61
N ASP A 1006 -31.07 -18.59 -55.63
CA ASP A 1006 -31.47 -19.21 -56.89
C ASP A 1006 -31.39 -20.75 -56.87
N GLY A 1007 -30.98 -21.34 -55.75
CA GLY A 1007 -30.84 -22.80 -55.58
C GLY A 1007 -29.47 -23.35 -55.99
N THR A 1008 -28.52 -22.50 -56.41
CA THR A 1008 -27.11 -22.88 -56.61
C THR A 1008 -26.32 -22.81 -55.31
N CYS A 1009 -25.21 -23.53 -55.23
CA CYS A 1009 -24.25 -23.45 -54.14
C CYS A 1009 -22.90 -23.01 -54.68
N GLN A 1010 -22.40 -21.88 -54.18
CA GLN A 1010 -21.04 -21.41 -54.46
C GLN A 1010 -20.04 -22.20 -53.62
N VAL A 1011 -19.00 -22.70 -54.28
CA VAL A 1011 -17.98 -23.56 -53.69
C VAL A 1011 -16.63 -22.87 -53.80
N VAL A 1012 -15.93 -22.75 -52.67
CA VAL A 1012 -14.55 -22.27 -52.64
C VAL A 1012 -13.68 -23.28 -51.92
N ALA A 1013 -12.61 -23.71 -52.59
CA ALA A 1013 -11.61 -24.60 -52.05
C ALA A 1013 -10.20 -24.02 -52.24
N LYS A 1014 -9.26 -24.44 -51.39
CA LYS A 1014 -7.83 -24.17 -51.58
C LYS A 1014 -7.11 -25.44 -51.94
N GLU A 1015 -6.01 -25.32 -52.67
CA GLU A 1015 -5.15 -26.45 -53.02
C GLU A 1015 -4.85 -27.32 -51.79
N TYR A 1016 -4.92 -28.64 -51.98
CA TYR A 1016 -4.50 -29.63 -51.00
C TYR A 1016 -3.21 -30.29 -51.45
N LYS A 1017 -2.21 -30.34 -50.56
CA LYS A 1017 -0.99 -31.11 -50.77
C LYS A 1017 -0.56 -31.78 -49.46
N PRO A 1018 -0.16 -33.06 -49.48
CA PRO A 1018 0.39 -33.73 -48.29
C PRO A 1018 1.58 -33.00 -47.65
N ILE A 1019 2.34 -32.22 -48.42
CA ILE A 1019 3.51 -31.47 -47.95
C ILE A 1019 3.17 -30.44 -46.86
N PHE A 1020 1.93 -29.94 -46.79
CA PHE A 1020 1.53 -28.98 -45.77
C PHE A 1020 1.59 -29.54 -44.35
N TYR A 1021 1.43 -30.85 -44.22
CA TYR A 1021 1.36 -31.56 -42.93
C TYR A 1021 2.63 -32.35 -42.66
N GLN A 1022 3.71 -32.14 -43.44
CA GLN A 1022 4.96 -32.89 -43.30
C GLN A 1022 5.56 -32.85 -41.88
N TYR A 1023 5.30 -31.76 -41.14
CA TYR A 1023 5.85 -31.51 -39.80
C TYR A 1023 4.87 -31.81 -38.66
N ASP A 1024 3.68 -32.33 -38.94
CA ASP A 1024 2.65 -32.60 -37.93
C ASP A 1024 3.09 -33.57 -36.83
N ASP A 1025 3.98 -34.49 -37.16
CA ASP A 1025 4.54 -35.49 -36.25
C ASP A 1025 6.02 -35.20 -35.92
N ALA A 1026 6.52 -34.00 -36.25
CA ALA A 1026 7.91 -33.61 -35.99
C ALA A 1026 8.13 -33.29 -34.51
N GLU A 1027 9.36 -33.51 -34.04
CA GLU A 1027 9.83 -33.00 -32.74
C GLU A 1027 10.54 -31.67 -32.92
N TYR A 1028 10.44 -30.79 -31.92
CA TYR A 1028 11.19 -29.53 -31.94
C TYR A 1028 12.70 -29.84 -31.78
N PRO A 1029 13.57 -29.41 -32.71
CA PRO A 1029 15.01 -29.62 -32.59
C PRO A 1029 15.54 -28.80 -31.39
N ALA A 1030 16.11 -29.51 -30.42
CA ALA A 1030 16.64 -28.95 -29.17
C ALA A 1030 17.86 -28.06 -29.37
#